data_AF-A0A4U1BLJ5-F1
#
_entry.id   AF-A0A4U1BLJ5-F1
#
_cell.length_a   1.000
_cell.length_b   1.000
_cell.length_c   1.000
_cell.angle_alpha   90.00
_cell.angle_beta   90.00
_cell.angle_gamma   90.00
#
_symmetry.space_group_name_H-M   'P 1'
#
loop_
_entity.id
_entity.type
_entity.pdbx_description
1 polymer ?
#
loop_
_entity_poly.entity_id
_entity_poly.type
_entity_poly.pdbx_seq_one_letter_code
_entity_poly.pdbx_strand_id
1 'polypeptide(L)'
;MMMKTTTLLLAGAVASLLISGCGEDTHQRSSSTPPKAKAPFLTVDVTPSAKFEGEVSVYLGRYDDKLKDWLQSDMATDLNGDGYVDERDGHLAGVHNPQEVSIQVDLKQMASVLATNPDGLGGRSARPDIFVEGQFSVFDLLRYLVHIRPDLRFEQLIFPTESGRDTYEFVVSWDRNGDGLFDEADDNGYDNSHSKDWYARIKSHGGEQKKLNGSLDGKGPQGEAHYERLDQMWLQPGMGVRFQPFSTEMTQRRQWVQDREMARLAQFDGKVVVPQLMVNKGSGAPIVIQNLEVTAHDMRPDIFQPGVITKMDVFLSAYDQGWDVKFNYWPTLSTGAKVEHFALFSFDGLDSTVGRGWSTVYGEMATNGDFAAYQGHGEQIVNPGSRCEFHLPEKGGMDLLVDPEHCRLDWQFKFGGNVLHLMSDTWVMNQPVELVIAGYMSHYELWGMEEFNGEHSTQRDFSDAKDGSDWVALQTFDLPSPDEGSPVLTEQHFGWGVADCNECHNEVKQPLGHGGQNWPINSVDGFDQTQPYYCATCHGSNGAPLGHNETARCFWCHGGESHVPKHHGEASTQRLYQGDELVSNGKIYNNYPSDVNALPRDKFGNYEPYEAIWSAKNSDWDMSASFPDPYSCMTCHPNTQ
;
A
#
# COMPACT_ATOMS: atom_id res chain seq x y z
N MET A 1 53.64 -32.56 -28.51
CA MET A 1 55.02 -32.74 -28.98
C MET A 1 55.94 -32.19 -27.87
N MET A 2 56.75 -33.06 -27.28
CA MET A 2 57.90 -32.84 -26.35
C MET A 2 57.68 -31.92 -25.12
N MET A 3 57.53 -32.47 -23.90
CA MET A 3 58.57 -33.00 -22.97
C MET A 3 59.19 -31.90 -22.10
N LYS A 4 59.58 -32.08 -20.83
CA LYS A 4 59.30 -32.98 -19.68
C LYS A 4 60.40 -32.66 -18.66
N THR A 5 60.07 -32.66 -17.36
CA THR A 5 60.86 -33.11 -16.17
C THR A 5 60.29 -32.37 -14.95
N THR A 6 59.61 -32.93 -13.95
CA THR A 6 59.55 -34.25 -13.26
C THR A 6 60.80 -34.62 -12.48
N THR A 7 60.74 -34.54 -11.15
CA THR A 7 61.35 -35.43 -10.11
C THR A 7 61.03 -34.80 -8.73
N LEU A 8 60.66 -35.49 -7.64
CA LEU A 8 60.42 -36.90 -7.34
C LEU A 8 59.88 -37.03 -5.87
N LEU A 9 58.85 -37.86 -5.64
CA LEU A 9 58.67 -38.93 -4.62
C LEU A 9 59.07 -38.70 -3.12
N LEU A 10 58.45 -39.31 -2.09
CA LEU A 10 58.04 -40.71 -1.85
C LEU A 10 57.00 -40.70 -0.68
N ALA A 11 55.86 -41.42 -0.75
CA ALA A 11 55.57 -42.75 -0.17
C ALA A 11 55.47 -42.80 1.39
N GLY A 12 54.54 -43.53 2.02
CA GLY A 12 53.68 -44.60 1.53
C GLY A 12 52.57 -45.02 2.53
N ALA A 13 51.81 -46.01 2.08
CA ALA A 13 50.60 -46.57 2.68
C ALA A 13 50.84 -47.53 3.85
N VAL A 14 49.87 -47.64 4.77
CA VAL A 14 49.45 -48.92 5.38
C VAL A 14 47.95 -48.84 5.71
N ALA A 15 47.23 -49.91 5.37
CA ALA A 15 45.82 -50.13 5.66
C ALA A 15 45.62 -51.02 6.92
N SER A 16 44.49 -50.80 7.59
CA SER A 16 43.68 -51.78 8.36
C SER A 16 44.21 -52.33 9.69
N LEU A 17 43.58 -51.95 10.82
CA LEU A 17 42.70 -52.82 11.63
C LEU A 17 42.24 -52.14 12.93
N LEU A 18 41.00 -52.47 13.29
CA LEU A 18 40.17 -52.17 14.46
C LEU A 18 40.90 -52.08 15.82
N ILE A 19 40.45 -51.17 16.70
CA ILE A 19 39.91 -51.42 18.06
C ILE A 19 39.57 -50.09 18.77
N SER A 20 38.36 -50.06 19.34
CA SER A 20 37.73 -49.16 20.32
C SER A 20 38.51 -47.99 20.93
N GLY A 21 37.89 -46.80 20.88
CA GLY A 21 38.06 -45.72 21.84
C GLY A 21 36.83 -44.82 21.83
N CYS A 22 36.03 -44.87 22.89
CA CYS A 22 34.89 -43.96 23.10
C CYS A 22 35.40 -42.51 23.16
N GLY A 23 34.98 -41.67 22.22
CA GLY A 23 35.07 -40.21 22.30
C GLY A 23 33.65 -39.67 22.46
N GLU A 24 33.38 -39.00 23.58
CA GLU A 24 32.15 -38.26 23.82
C GLU A 24 32.10 -37.04 22.90
N ASP A 25 31.40 -37.14 21.78
CA ASP A 25 30.98 -35.97 21.02
C ASP A 25 29.87 -35.27 21.82
N THR A 26 30.28 -34.27 22.61
CA THR A 26 29.35 -33.27 23.15
C THR A 26 28.82 -32.46 21.98
N HIS A 27 27.68 -32.90 21.44
CA HIS A 27 26.81 -32.05 20.63
C HIS A 27 26.44 -30.84 21.48
N GLN A 28 27.20 -29.76 21.30
CA GLN A 28 26.86 -28.45 21.81
C GLN A 28 25.63 -28.01 21.01
N ARG A 29 24.44 -28.38 21.51
CA ARG A 29 23.16 -27.87 21.05
C ARG A 29 23.31 -26.35 21.05
N SER A 30 23.31 -25.74 19.87
CA SER A 30 23.05 -24.31 19.73
C SER A 30 21.79 -24.03 20.53
N SER A 31 21.89 -23.26 21.61
CA SER A 31 20.71 -22.79 22.32
C SER A 31 19.96 -21.88 21.35
N SER A 32 19.01 -22.44 20.63
CA SER A 32 18.03 -21.64 19.90
C SER A 32 17.30 -20.83 20.95
N THR A 33 17.53 -19.52 20.97
CA THR A 33 16.68 -18.59 21.70
C THR A 33 15.24 -18.93 21.35
N PRO A 34 14.33 -19.13 22.33
CA PRO A 34 12.93 -19.40 22.04
C PRO A 34 12.40 -18.36 21.06
N PRO A 35 11.57 -18.74 20.07
CA PRO A 35 10.92 -17.77 19.20
C PRO A 35 10.24 -16.71 20.05
N LYS A 36 10.48 -15.43 19.75
CA LYS A 36 9.76 -14.32 20.39
C LYS A 36 8.27 -14.56 20.12
N ALA A 37 7.43 -14.51 21.14
CA ALA A 37 6.00 -14.67 20.93
C ALA A 37 5.47 -13.53 20.04
N LYS A 38 4.63 -13.89 19.05
CA LYS A 38 3.90 -12.93 18.23
C LYS A 38 3.19 -11.93 19.13
N ALA A 39 3.30 -10.64 18.81
CA ALA A 39 2.57 -9.61 19.54
C ALA A 39 1.03 -9.85 19.40
N PRO A 40 0.26 -9.71 20.49
CA PRO A 40 -1.18 -10.05 20.49
C PRO A 40 -2.01 -9.17 19.54
N PHE A 41 -1.54 -7.96 19.23
CA PHE A 41 -2.16 -7.03 18.30
C PHE A 41 -1.73 -7.25 16.83
N LEU A 42 -0.94 -8.29 16.53
CA LEU A 42 -0.58 -8.65 15.16
C LEU A 42 -1.27 -9.94 14.73
N THR A 43 -1.88 -9.94 13.54
CA THR A 43 -2.46 -11.16 12.96
C THR A 43 -1.36 -12.11 12.47
N VAL A 44 -0.24 -11.57 11.96
CA VAL A 44 0.92 -12.31 11.45
C VAL A 44 2.20 -11.99 12.23
N ASP A 45 3.08 -12.97 12.40
CA ASP A 45 4.38 -12.78 13.06
C ASP A 45 5.42 -12.36 12.01
N VAL A 46 5.60 -11.04 11.85
CA VAL A 46 6.53 -10.45 10.88
C VAL A 46 7.45 -9.46 11.58
N THR A 47 8.72 -9.45 11.14
CA THR A 47 9.69 -8.42 11.49
C THR A 47 10.02 -7.64 10.22
N PRO A 48 9.47 -6.42 10.03
CA PRO A 48 9.78 -5.60 8.87
C PRO A 48 11.28 -5.34 8.74
N SER A 49 11.76 -5.25 7.50
CA SER A 49 13.16 -4.97 7.19
C SER A 49 13.23 -4.09 5.94
N ALA A 50 12.78 -2.84 6.11
CA ALA A 50 12.87 -1.82 5.06
C ALA A 50 14.31 -1.65 4.61
N LYS A 51 14.51 -1.67 3.30
CA LYS A 51 15.80 -1.40 2.67
C LYS A 51 15.71 -0.09 1.90
N PHE A 52 16.74 0.73 2.05
CA PHE A 52 16.87 1.96 1.29
C PHE A 52 17.61 1.70 -0.04
N GLU A 53 16.92 1.02 -0.96
CA GLU A 53 17.46 0.64 -2.26
C GLU A 53 16.43 0.74 -3.38
N GLY A 54 16.91 0.83 -4.62
CA GLY A 54 16.08 1.07 -5.80
C GLY A 54 16.08 2.54 -6.17
N GLU A 55 15.00 2.98 -6.81
CA GLU A 55 14.87 4.32 -7.37
C GLU A 55 13.61 5.02 -6.88
N VAL A 56 13.63 6.35 -6.90
CA VAL A 56 12.45 7.20 -6.80
C VAL A 56 12.35 8.09 -8.03
N SER A 57 11.13 8.39 -8.46
CA SER A 57 10.87 9.26 -9.60
C SER A 57 10.57 10.67 -9.11
N VAL A 58 11.36 11.65 -9.56
CA VAL A 58 11.18 13.05 -9.17
C VAL A 58 10.73 13.92 -10.35
N TYR A 59 9.81 14.83 -10.07
CA TYR A 59 9.39 15.89 -10.99
C TYR A 59 9.62 17.26 -10.34
N LEU A 60 9.92 18.28 -11.14
CA LEU A 60 10.09 19.66 -10.69
C LEU A 60 9.04 20.55 -11.37
N GLY A 61 8.47 21.47 -10.59
CA GLY A 61 7.43 22.38 -11.05
C GLY A 61 6.04 21.75 -11.14
N ARG A 62 5.07 22.63 -11.37
CA ARG A 62 3.67 22.24 -11.58
C ARG A 62 3.50 21.46 -12.89
N TYR A 63 2.61 20.48 -12.84
CA TYR A 63 2.20 19.72 -14.02
C TYR A 63 1.08 20.45 -14.77
N ASP A 64 1.17 20.52 -16.09
CA ASP A 64 0.14 21.08 -16.98
C ASP A 64 -0.99 20.04 -17.20
N ASP A 65 -1.89 19.92 -16.23
CA ASP A 65 -3.00 18.94 -16.22
C ASP A 65 -4.17 19.39 -17.09
N LYS A 66 -3.99 19.35 -18.41
CA LYS A 66 -4.99 19.74 -19.40
C LYS A 66 -6.29 18.96 -19.28
N LEU A 67 -6.22 17.69 -18.87
CA LEU A 67 -7.40 16.86 -18.65
C LEU A 67 -8.18 17.36 -17.44
N LYS A 68 -7.53 17.68 -16.31
CA LYS A 68 -8.21 18.32 -15.18
C LYS A 68 -8.89 19.63 -15.59
N ASP A 69 -8.16 20.49 -16.28
CA ASP A 69 -8.67 21.79 -16.74
C ASP A 69 -9.89 21.62 -17.65
N TRP A 70 -9.84 20.67 -18.58
CA TRP A 70 -10.97 20.36 -19.45
C TRP A 70 -12.15 19.77 -18.70
N LEU A 71 -11.93 18.77 -17.83
CA LEU A 71 -12.97 18.10 -17.04
C LEU A 71 -13.74 19.07 -16.13
N GLN A 72 -13.07 20.12 -15.66
CA GLN A 72 -13.65 21.17 -14.81
C GLN A 72 -14.21 22.37 -15.59
N SER A 73 -14.11 22.37 -16.93
CA SER A 73 -14.59 23.46 -17.78
C SER A 73 -15.99 23.18 -18.34
N ASP A 74 -16.71 24.24 -18.73
CA ASP A 74 -18.01 24.13 -19.43
C ASP A 74 -17.94 23.41 -20.79
N MET A 75 -16.73 23.10 -21.29
CA MET A 75 -16.54 22.35 -22.54
C MET A 75 -16.62 20.83 -22.35
N ALA A 76 -16.51 20.34 -21.11
CA ALA A 76 -16.53 18.91 -20.83
C ALA A 76 -17.94 18.35 -21.08
N THR A 77 -18.03 17.39 -22.01
CA THR A 77 -19.28 16.75 -22.43
C THR A 77 -19.05 15.29 -22.74
N ASP A 78 -20.09 14.46 -22.63
CA ASP A 78 -20.04 13.05 -22.99
C ASP A 78 -20.01 12.93 -24.52
N LEU A 79 -18.81 12.71 -25.07
CA LEU A 79 -18.58 12.66 -26.51
C LEU A 79 -18.72 11.24 -27.07
N ASN A 80 -18.54 10.23 -26.22
CA ASN A 80 -18.61 8.83 -26.62
C ASN A 80 -20.02 8.22 -26.44
N GLY A 81 -20.91 8.88 -25.69
CA GLY A 81 -22.30 8.51 -25.47
C GLY A 81 -22.52 7.41 -24.43
N ASP A 82 -21.56 7.16 -23.53
CA ASP A 82 -21.66 6.13 -22.50
C ASP A 82 -22.29 6.61 -21.19
N GLY A 83 -22.66 7.89 -21.11
CA GLY A 83 -23.30 8.51 -19.96
C GLY A 83 -22.33 9.12 -18.95
N TYR A 84 -21.02 9.09 -19.21
CA TYR A 84 -19.98 9.65 -18.34
C TYR A 84 -19.18 10.74 -19.06
N VAL A 85 -18.59 11.65 -18.29
CA VAL A 85 -17.64 12.65 -18.80
C VAL A 85 -16.30 12.40 -18.15
N ASP A 86 -15.36 11.82 -18.89
CA ASP A 86 -14.05 11.44 -18.36
C ASP A 86 -12.90 11.60 -19.37
N GLU A 87 -11.74 11.03 -19.06
CA GLU A 87 -10.53 11.20 -19.86
C GLU A 87 -10.67 10.63 -21.29
N ARG A 88 -11.58 9.68 -21.52
CA ARG A 88 -11.88 9.19 -22.87
C ARG A 88 -12.55 10.28 -23.72
N ASP A 89 -13.47 11.03 -23.14
CA ASP A 89 -14.10 12.18 -23.79
C ASP A 89 -13.09 13.31 -23.99
N GLY A 90 -12.23 13.56 -23.01
CA GLY A 90 -11.13 14.51 -23.14
C GLY A 90 -10.25 14.19 -24.36
N HIS A 91 -9.89 12.91 -24.52
CA HIS A 91 -9.12 12.45 -25.70
C HIS A 91 -9.88 12.63 -27.01
N LEU A 92 -11.19 12.36 -27.04
CA LEU A 92 -12.03 12.64 -28.22
C LEU A 92 -12.13 14.14 -28.54
N ALA A 93 -12.06 15.00 -27.51
CA ALA A 93 -11.96 16.45 -27.65
C ALA A 93 -10.55 16.94 -28.06
N GLY A 94 -9.58 16.03 -28.20
CA GLY A 94 -8.17 16.35 -28.52
C GLY A 94 -7.37 16.89 -27.33
N VAL A 95 -7.88 16.72 -26.11
CA VAL A 95 -7.21 17.12 -24.87
C VAL A 95 -6.43 15.94 -24.32
N HIS A 96 -5.12 16.08 -24.28
CA HIS A 96 -4.21 15.09 -23.71
C HIS A 96 -3.25 15.74 -22.74
N ASN A 97 -3.00 15.04 -21.64
CA ASN A 97 -2.00 15.40 -20.67
C ASN A 97 -0.59 15.19 -21.24
N PRO A 98 0.33 16.17 -21.11
CA PRO A 98 1.66 16.08 -21.68
C PRO A 98 2.51 15.01 -21.00
N GLN A 99 3.36 14.34 -21.77
CA GLN A 99 4.38 13.47 -21.18
C GLN A 99 5.45 14.31 -20.49
N GLU A 100 5.89 13.87 -19.31
CA GLU A 100 7.04 14.42 -18.58
C GLU A 100 8.11 13.35 -18.33
N VAL A 101 9.37 13.78 -18.40
CA VAL A 101 10.50 12.94 -18.03
C VAL A 101 10.81 13.18 -16.56
N SER A 102 10.70 12.14 -15.75
CA SER A 102 11.13 12.20 -14.36
C SER A 102 12.64 12.12 -14.25
N ILE A 103 13.18 12.77 -13.22
CA ILE A 103 14.53 12.55 -12.72
C ILE A 103 14.50 11.24 -11.94
N GLN A 104 15.24 10.24 -12.39
CA GLN A 104 15.41 9.01 -11.63
C GLN A 104 16.54 9.19 -10.62
N VAL A 105 16.24 8.98 -9.34
CA VAL A 105 17.22 9.06 -8.26
C VAL A 105 17.47 7.67 -7.71
N ASP A 106 18.69 7.17 -7.90
CA ASP A 106 19.16 5.95 -7.23
C ASP A 106 19.37 6.24 -5.74
N LEU A 107 18.69 5.48 -4.88
CA LEU A 107 18.68 5.71 -3.44
C LEU A 107 20.03 5.40 -2.77
N LYS A 108 20.83 4.47 -3.32
CA LYS A 108 22.18 4.17 -2.79
C LYS A 108 23.15 5.29 -3.12
N GLN A 109 23.08 5.85 -4.32
CA GLN A 109 23.84 7.02 -4.73
C GLN A 109 23.47 8.23 -3.88
N MET A 110 22.17 8.50 -3.69
CA MET A 110 21.71 9.58 -2.82
C MET A 110 22.28 9.44 -1.41
N ALA A 111 22.14 8.26 -0.80
CA ALA A 111 22.65 7.99 0.53
C ALA A 111 24.18 8.21 0.62
N SER A 112 24.94 7.77 -0.39
CA SER A 112 26.38 7.96 -0.45
C SER A 112 26.78 9.43 -0.56
N VAL A 113 26.05 10.23 -1.33
CA VAL A 113 26.31 11.67 -1.48
C VAL A 113 25.98 12.41 -0.19
N LEU A 114 24.80 12.19 0.40
CA LEU A 114 24.41 12.85 1.63
C LEU A 114 25.29 12.44 2.83
N ALA A 115 25.88 11.25 2.81
CA ALA A 115 26.85 10.83 3.82
C ALA A 115 28.14 11.69 3.83
N THR A 116 28.48 12.38 2.74
CA THR A 116 29.62 13.32 2.71
C THR A 116 29.28 14.68 3.32
N ASN A 117 28.04 14.87 3.77
CA ASN A 117 27.52 16.13 4.32
C ASN A 117 27.79 17.34 3.38
N PRO A 118 27.33 17.27 2.12
CA PRO A 118 27.71 18.27 1.11
C PRO A 118 27.15 19.67 1.38
N ASP A 119 26.09 19.75 2.19
CA ASP A 119 25.29 20.95 2.49
C ASP A 119 25.48 21.46 3.93
N GLY A 120 26.23 20.74 4.77
CA GLY A 120 26.42 21.09 6.17
C GLY A 120 25.24 20.77 7.10
N LEU A 121 24.19 20.11 6.61
CA LEU A 121 22.97 19.77 7.38
C LEU A 121 23.08 18.43 8.13
N GLY A 122 24.26 17.82 8.11
CA GLY A 122 24.55 16.54 8.74
C GLY A 122 24.83 15.46 7.70
N GLY A 123 25.80 14.59 7.99
CA GLY A 123 26.02 13.41 7.17
C GLY A 123 24.84 12.45 7.34
N ARG A 124 24.22 12.02 6.23
CA ARG A 124 22.99 11.16 6.18
C ARG A 124 21.71 12.00 6.33
N SER A 125 20.64 11.47 6.93
CA SER A 125 19.37 12.21 7.06
C SER A 125 19.54 13.49 7.88
N ALA A 126 18.82 14.54 7.49
CA ALA A 126 18.72 15.81 8.20
C ALA A 126 17.96 15.69 9.54
N ARG A 127 17.29 14.56 9.78
CA ARG A 127 16.56 14.22 11.01
C ARG A 127 17.08 12.90 11.62
N PRO A 128 18.34 12.86 12.11
CA PRO A 128 18.89 11.66 12.75
C PRO A 128 18.21 11.31 14.08
N ASP A 129 17.40 12.24 14.62
CA ASP A 129 16.50 12.04 15.76
C ASP A 129 15.24 11.24 15.38
N ILE A 130 14.85 11.22 14.10
CA ILE A 130 13.69 10.46 13.60
C ILE A 130 14.12 9.19 12.88
N PHE A 131 15.07 9.27 11.96
CA PHE A 131 15.44 8.14 11.10
C PHE A 131 16.65 7.38 11.61
N VAL A 132 16.61 6.04 11.49
CA VAL A 132 17.80 5.21 11.70
C VAL A 132 18.81 5.42 10.58
N GLU A 133 20.06 5.00 10.83
CA GLU A 133 21.10 5.05 9.82
C GLU A 133 20.68 4.33 8.52
N GLY A 134 20.84 5.01 7.40
CA GLY A 134 20.52 4.49 6.07
C GLY A 134 19.11 4.80 5.59
N GLN A 135 18.28 5.45 6.42
CA GLN A 135 16.93 5.89 6.05
C GLN A 135 16.88 7.41 5.91
N PHE A 136 16.01 7.91 5.05
CA PHE A 136 15.96 9.31 4.64
C PHE A 136 14.52 9.80 4.48
N SER A 137 14.35 11.11 4.57
CA SER A 137 13.08 11.81 4.41
C SER A 137 12.85 12.32 2.98
N VAL A 138 11.63 12.77 2.69
CA VAL A 138 11.34 13.51 1.44
C VAL A 138 12.14 14.84 1.38
N PHE A 139 12.40 15.49 2.51
CA PHE A 139 13.27 16.67 2.55
C PHE A 139 14.73 16.34 2.17
N ASP A 140 15.25 15.18 2.60
CA ASP A 140 16.59 14.72 2.22
C ASP A 140 16.73 14.51 0.70
N LEU A 141 15.65 14.12 0.01
CA LEU A 141 15.61 14.06 -1.44
C LEU A 141 15.76 15.45 -2.08
N LEU A 142 15.04 16.47 -1.57
CA LEU A 142 15.19 17.85 -2.06
C LEU A 142 16.62 18.36 -1.84
N ARG A 143 17.19 18.06 -0.67
CA ARG A 143 18.56 18.40 -0.29
C ARG A 143 19.59 17.79 -1.24
N TYR A 144 19.42 16.51 -1.57
CA TYR A 144 20.24 15.83 -2.59
C TYR A 144 20.12 16.50 -3.96
N LEU A 145 18.90 16.80 -4.40
CA LEU A 145 18.65 17.44 -5.70
C LEU A 145 19.32 18.80 -5.79
N VAL A 146 19.16 19.66 -4.78
CA VAL A 146 19.82 20.97 -4.69
C VAL A 146 21.34 20.84 -4.79
N HIS A 147 21.92 19.80 -4.20
CA HIS A 147 23.36 19.59 -4.26
C HIS A 147 23.86 19.18 -5.66
N ILE A 148 23.16 18.25 -6.32
CA ILE A 148 23.64 17.68 -7.59
C ILE A 148 23.24 18.51 -8.81
N ARG A 149 22.24 19.39 -8.67
CA ARG A 149 21.67 20.17 -9.76
C ARG A 149 22.18 21.62 -9.71
N PRO A 150 22.87 22.11 -10.74
CA PRO A 150 23.33 23.50 -10.77
C PRO A 150 22.18 24.51 -10.99
N ASP A 151 21.03 24.05 -11.49
CA ASP A 151 19.84 24.85 -11.76
C ASP A 151 18.88 24.92 -10.57
N LEU A 152 19.20 24.33 -9.41
CA LEU A 152 18.35 24.36 -8.22
C LEU A 152 19.17 24.77 -7.01
N ARG A 153 18.68 25.71 -6.18
CA ARG A 153 19.36 26.11 -4.96
C ARG A 153 18.41 26.49 -3.82
N PHE A 154 18.89 26.34 -2.59
CA PHE A 154 18.28 26.97 -1.44
C PHE A 154 18.76 28.43 -1.34
N GLU A 155 17.81 29.37 -1.28
CA GLU A 155 18.09 30.78 -0.96
C GLU A 155 18.15 31.00 0.55
N GLN A 156 17.30 30.29 1.28
CA GLN A 156 17.18 30.38 2.72
C GLN A 156 16.78 29.02 3.28
N LEU A 157 17.28 28.72 4.47
CA LEU A 157 16.90 27.57 5.27
C LEU A 157 16.73 27.99 6.73
N ILE A 158 15.63 27.57 7.34
CA ILE A 158 15.32 27.73 8.77
C ILE A 158 15.26 26.33 9.36
N PHE A 159 16.00 26.10 10.45
CA PHE A 159 16.10 24.78 11.07
C PHE A 159 14.83 24.43 11.88
N PRO A 160 14.52 23.15 12.11
CA PRO A 160 13.39 22.72 12.94
C PRO A 160 13.33 23.38 14.32
N THR A 161 14.48 23.61 14.94
CA THR A 161 14.62 24.26 16.24
C THR A 161 14.29 25.75 16.23
N GLU A 162 14.24 26.37 15.05
CA GLU A 162 14.03 27.81 14.85
C GLU A 162 12.70 28.12 14.16
N SER A 163 12.13 27.19 13.39
CA SER A 163 10.87 27.41 12.66
C SER A 163 9.65 27.51 13.57
N GLY A 164 9.72 26.95 14.78
CA GLY A 164 8.60 26.83 15.69
C GLY A 164 7.58 25.75 15.29
N ARG A 165 7.81 25.05 14.17
CA ARG A 165 6.94 24.00 13.62
C ARG A 165 7.56 22.60 13.66
N ASP A 166 8.77 22.46 14.20
CA ASP A 166 9.55 21.20 14.21
C ASP A 166 9.75 20.59 12.81
N THR A 167 9.98 21.46 11.82
CA THR A 167 10.29 21.13 10.43
C THR A 167 11.26 22.16 9.87
N TYR A 168 12.04 21.79 8.87
CA TYR A 168 12.75 22.76 8.04
C TYR A 168 11.75 23.64 7.29
N GLU A 169 12.02 24.95 7.24
CA GLU A 169 11.38 25.87 6.30
C GLU A 169 12.45 26.37 5.33
N PHE A 170 12.09 26.53 4.06
CA PHE A 170 13.07 26.82 3.02
C PHE A 170 12.50 27.75 1.95
N VAL A 171 13.42 28.44 1.28
CA VAL A 171 13.15 29.21 0.05
C VAL A 171 13.99 28.59 -1.05
N VAL A 172 13.36 28.25 -2.17
CA VAL A 172 13.99 27.58 -3.32
C VAL A 172 13.96 28.50 -4.52
N SER A 173 15.04 28.47 -5.30
CA SER A 173 15.08 29.00 -6.66
C SER A 173 15.43 27.89 -7.64
N TRP A 174 14.70 27.85 -8.75
CA TRP A 174 14.90 26.94 -9.86
C TRP A 174 15.08 27.74 -11.16
N ASP A 175 16.27 27.65 -11.75
CA ASP A 175 16.57 28.14 -13.12
C ASP A 175 15.87 27.22 -14.11
N ARG A 176 14.59 27.50 -14.31
CA ARG A 176 13.68 26.67 -15.12
C ARG A 176 13.96 26.86 -16.61
N ASN A 177 14.38 28.06 -17.00
CA ASN A 177 14.60 28.40 -18.40
C ASN A 177 16.02 27.97 -18.90
N GLY A 178 16.93 27.68 -17.98
CA GLY A 178 18.29 27.18 -18.24
C GLY A 178 19.28 28.24 -18.69
N ASP A 179 19.03 29.52 -18.41
CA ASP A 179 19.89 30.63 -18.79
C ASP A 179 21.01 30.94 -17.78
N GLY A 180 21.01 30.25 -16.63
CA GLY A 180 21.98 30.39 -15.55
C GLY A 180 21.66 31.52 -14.57
N LEU A 181 20.54 32.21 -14.74
CA LEU A 181 20.00 33.20 -13.81
C LEU A 181 18.86 32.55 -13.00
N PHE A 182 18.64 33.10 -11.81
CA PHE A 182 17.55 32.68 -10.93
C PHE A 182 16.72 33.92 -10.67
N ASP A 183 15.76 34.19 -11.56
CA ASP A 183 15.00 35.44 -11.56
C ASP A 183 13.56 35.26 -12.04
N GLU A 184 12.80 36.36 -12.09
CA GLU A 184 11.37 36.34 -12.44
C GLU A 184 11.09 35.76 -13.84
N ALA A 185 12.09 35.62 -14.73
CA ALA A 185 11.93 34.95 -16.01
C ALA A 185 11.77 33.42 -15.90
N ASP A 186 12.09 32.85 -14.73
CA ASP A 186 11.81 31.45 -14.40
C ASP A 186 10.35 31.20 -14.03
N ASP A 187 9.62 32.26 -13.69
CA ASP A 187 8.24 32.17 -13.20
C ASP A 187 7.28 31.94 -14.37
N ASN A 188 6.57 30.80 -14.34
CA ASN A 188 5.64 30.39 -15.39
C ASN A 188 4.17 30.58 -14.98
N GLY A 189 3.89 31.72 -14.34
CA GLY A 189 2.63 31.96 -13.63
C GLY A 189 2.67 31.53 -12.16
N TYR A 190 3.81 31.01 -11.70
CA TYR A 190 4.08 30.64 -10.30
C TYR A 190 5.54 30.93 -9.99
N ASP A 191 5.80 31.28 -8.73
CA ASP A 191 7.12 31.66 -8.23
C ASP A 191 8.06 30.44 -8.22
N ASN A 192 8.93 30.32 -9.22
CA ASN A 192 10.02 29.35 -9.29
C ASN A 192 11.34 29.96 -8.81
N SER A 193 11.48 31.28 -8.87
CA SER A 193 12.60 32.01 -8.29
C SER A 193 12.25 32.53 -6.88
N HIS A 194 13.18 32.39 -5.94
CA HIS A 194 13.09 32.95 -4.58
C HIS A 194 11.79 32.61 -3.84
N SER A 195 11.27 31.40 -4.06
CA SER A 195 9.93 31.02 -3.63
C SER A 195 9.94 30.25 -2.31
N LYS A 196 9.14 30.74 -1.35
CA LYS A 196 8.87 30.09 -0.07
C LYS A 196 7.73 29.06 -0.14
N ASP A 197 7.05 29.01 -1.28
CA ASP A 197 5.83 28.22 -1.46
C ASP A 197 6.11 26.85 -2.09
N TRP A 198 7.39 26.51 -2.30
CA TRP A 198 7.79 25.18 -2.73
C TRP A 198 7.46 24.12 -1.69
N TYR A 199 6.82 23.05 -2.15
CA TYR A 199 6.52 21.87 -1.34
C TYR A 199 6.43 20.61 -2.20
N ALA A 200 6.11 19.48 -1.58
CA ALA A 200 5.97 18.22 -2.30
C ALA A 200 4.50 17.84 -2.54
N ARG A 201 4.27 17.17 -3.66
CA ARG A 201 3.20 16.19 -3.85
C ARG A 201 3.82 14.81 -3.89
N ILE A 202 3.09 13.82 -3.39
CA ILE A 202 3.60 12.46 -3.21
C ILE A 202 2.71 11.43 -3.89
N LYS A 203 3.31 10.32 -4.30
CA LYS A 203 2.60 9.19 -4.89
C LYS A 203 3.28 7.88 -4.50
N SER A 204 2.53 7.01 -3.86
CA SER A 204 3.00 5.66 -3.49
C SER A 204 3.10 4.74 -4.71
N HIS A 205 3.89 3.67 -4.61
CA HIS A 205 4.11 2.73 -5.70
C HIS A 205 2.89 1.81 -5.92
N GLY A 206 2.06 2.12 -6.91
CA GLY A 206 0.83 1.37 -7.22
C GLY A 206 1.00 0.04 -7.97
N GLY A 207 2.23 -0.35 -8.35
CA GLY A 207 2.44 -1.52 -9.22
C GLY A 207 1.72 -1.36 -10.56
N GLU A 208 1.08 -2.42 -11.03
CA GLU A 208 0.27 -2.44 -12.27
C GLU A 208 -1.10 -1.74 -12.12
N GLN A 209 -1.40 -1.15 -10.95
CA GLN A 209 -2.66 -0.46 -10.69
C GLN A 209 -2.72 0.92 -11.36
N LYS A 210 -2.86 0.93 -12.69
CA LYS A 210 -3.07 2.11 -13.54
C LYS A 210 -4.44 2.78 -13.35
N LYS A 211 -5.39 2.09 -12.70
CA LYS A 211 -6.79 2.54 -12.55
C LYS A 211 -7.02 3.72 -11.59
N LEU A 212 -6.02 4.06 -10.79
CA LEU A 212 -6.10 5.12 -9.76
C LEU A 212 -5.31 6.37 -10.13
N ASN A 213 -4.89 6.52 -11.38
CA ASN A 213 -4.10 7.65 -11.83
C ASN A 213 -4.96 8.79 -12.41
N GLY A 214 -6.21 8.94 -12.00
CA GLY A 214 -7.11 9.98 -12.51
C GLY A 214 -6.68 11.39 -12.13
N SER A 215 -6.85 12.34 -13.05
CA SER A 215 -6.51 13.75 -12.85
C SER A 215 -7.29 14.40 -11.70
N LEU A 216 -8.55 14.00 -11.48
CA LEU A 216 -9.40 14.50 -10.40
C LEU A 216 -9.24 13.75 -9.07
N ASP A 217 -8.59 12.58 -9.08
CA ASP A 217 -8.43 11.76 -7.88
C ASP A 217 -7.46 12.40 -6.89
N GLY A 218 -6.49 13.19 -7.38
CA GLY A 218 -5.34 13.65 -6.57
C GLY A 218 -4.18 12.65 -6.56
N LYS A 219 -4.35 11.47 -7.17
CA LYS A 219 -3.29 10.47 -7.40
C LYS A 219 -2.69 10.52 -8.81
N GLY A 220 -3.48 10.96 -9.79
CA GLY A 220 -3.02 11.26 -11.15
C GLY A 220 -2.01 12.39 -11.19
N PRO A 221 -1.47 12.72 -12.37
CA PRO A 221 -0.06 13.05 -12.68
C PRO A 221 0.73 13.90 -11.68
N GLN A 222 0.05 14.76 -10.94
CA GLN A 222 0.64 15.67 -9.96
C GLN A 222 1.01 14.98 -8.63
N GLY A 223 0.27 13.95 -8.21
CA GLY A 223 0.35 13.37 -6.88
C GLY A 223 -0.44 14.15 -5.81
N GLU A 224 -0.45 13.60 -4.59
CA GLU A 224 -1.29 14.08 -3.49
C GLU A 224 -0.61 15.26 -2.78
N ALA A 225 -1.30 16.39 -2.70
CA ALA A 225 -0.87 17.52 -1.87
C ALA A 225 -1.14 17.22 -0.40
N HIS A 226 -0.29 17.71 0.50
CA HIS A 226 -0.37 17.37 1.92
C HIS A 226 0.10 18.50 2.83
N TYR A 227 -0.25 18.38 4.11
CA TYR A 227 0.19 19.29 5.17
C TYR A 227 1.36 18.75 6.01
N GLU A 228 1.75 17.50 5.74
CA GLU A 228 2.77 16.74 6.47
C GLU A 228 4.18 17.30 6.28
N ARG A 229 4.99 17.33 7.34
CA ARG A 229 6.36 17.85 7.38
C ARG A 229 7.30 16.99 6.53
N LEU A 230 7.95 17.56 5.51
CA LEU A 230 8.76 16.81 4.55
C LEU A 230 9.96 16.11 5.17
N ASP A 231 10.53 16.67 6.22
CA ASP A 231 11.68 16.13 6.94
C ASP A 231 11.30 15.03 7.94
N GLN A 232 10.01 14.83 8.20
CA GLN A 232 9.48 13.72 9.02
C GLN A 232 8.85 12.61 8.15
N MET A 233 8.61 12.88 6.87
CA MET A 233 8.00 11.93 5.94
C MET A 233 9.06 10.99 5.36
N TRP A 234 8.94 9.69 5.59
CA TRP A 234 9.86 8.68 5.06
C TRP A 234 9.85 8.63 3.53
N LEU A 235 11.02 8.67 2.91
CA LEU A 235 11.17 8.48 1.47
C LEU A 235 11.20 6.99 1.13
N GLN A 236 10.10 6.51 0.54
CA GLN A 236 9.97 5.08 0.23
C GLN A 236 10.56 4.73 -1.15
N PRO A 237 11.17 3.55 -1.31
CA PRO A 237 11.52 3.03 -2.63
C PRO A 237 10.33 2.98 -3.59
N GLY A 238 10.52 3.46 -4.82
CA GLY A 238 9.47 3.51 -5.85
C GLY A 238 8.47 4.64 -5.68
N MET A 239 8.61 5.50 -4.67
CA MET A 239 7.78 6.69 -4.50
C MET A 239 7.98 7.68 -5.66
N GLY A 240 6.88 8.29 -6.10
CA GLY A 240 6.89 9.47 -6.96
C GLY A 240 6.81 10.73 -6.11
N VAL A 241 7.72 11.67 -6.33
CA VAL A 241 7.75 12.96 -5.61
C VAL A 241 7.77 14.10 -6.63
N ARG A 242 6.87 15.06 -6.49
CA ARG A 242 6.90 16.30 -7.27
C ARG A 242 7.17 17.47 -6.36
N PHE A 243 8.30 18.14 -6.53
CA PHE A 243 8.56 19.41 -5.87
C PHE A 243 8.05 20.55 -6.76
N GLN A 244 7.17 21.39 -6.24
CA GLN A 244 6.55 22.46 -7.00
C GLN A 244 6.21 23.65 -6.12
N PRO A 245 6.12 24.87 -6.68
CA PRO A 245 5.49 25.98 -5.98
C PRO A 245 3.98 25.73 -5.83
N PHE A 246 3.49 25.86 -4.61
CA PHE A 246 2.08 25.95 -4.28
C PHE A 246 1.63 27.42 -4.28
N SER A 247 0.33 27.67 -4.17
CA SER A 247 -0.14 29.02 -3.89
C SER A 247 0.29 29.45 -2.48
N THR A 248 0.45 30.76 -2.27
CA THR A 248 0.77 31.30 -0.95
C THR A 248 -0.30 30.92 0.08
N GLU A 249 -1.57 30.84 -0.32
CA GLU A 249 -2.67 30.41 0.55
C GLU A 249 -2.52 28.94 0.99
N MET A 250 -2.01 28.06 0.14
CA MET A 250 -1.77 26.66 0.49
C MET A 250 -0.64 26.54 1.50
N THR A 251 0.43 27.33 1.35
CA THR A 251 1.48 27.43 2.36
C THR A 251 0.94 27.95 3.69
N GLN A 252 0.13 29.01 3.68
CA GLN A 252 -0.49 29.54 4.90
C GLN A 252 -1.42 28.54 5.56
N ARG A 253 -2.21 27.79 4.78
CA ARG A 253 -3.09 26.73 5.29
C ARG A 253 -2.30 25.59 5.91
N ARG A 254 -1.22 25.14 5.26
CA ARG A 254 -0.29 24.14 5.80
C ARG A 254 0.34 24.60 7.12
N GLN A 255 0.88 25.81 7.15
CA GLN A 255 1.49 26.38 8.36
C GLN A 255 0.48 26.51 9.50
N TRP A 256 -0.76 26.91 9.19
CA TRP A 256 -1.85 26.97 10.17
C TRP A 256 -2.14 25.60 10.81
N VAL A 257 -2.14 24.51 10.03
CA VAL A 257 -2.28 23.14 10.55
C VAL A 257 -1.12 22.82 11.50
N GLN A 258 0.12 23.01 11.03
CA GLN A 258 1.32 22.69 11.80
C GLN A 258 1.43 23.51 13.11
N ASP A 259 1.03 24.78 13.07
CA ASP A 259 1.02 25.66 14.25
C ASP A 259 0.05 25.18 15.32
N ARG A 260 -1.10 24.63 14.92
CA ARG A 260 -2.10 24.09 15.86
C ARG A 260 -1.63 22.80 16.50
N GLU A 261 -0.98 21.93 15.74
CA GLU A 261 -0.37 20.72 16.28
C GLU A 261 0.72 21.06 17.31
N MET A 262 1.55 22.08 17.03
CA MET A 262 2.55 22.58 17.99
C MET A 262 1.92 23.24 19.21
N ALA A 263 0.87 24.04 19.04
CA ALA A 263 0.13 24.64 20.16
C ALA A 263 -0.48 23.56 21.05
N ARG A 264 -0.99 22.48 20.46
CA ARG A 264 -1.53 21.33 21.18
C ARG A 264 -0.43 20.55 21.91
N LEU A 265 0.71 20.32 21.27
CA LEU A 265 1.88 19.71 21.93
C LEU A 265 2.30 20.52 23.17
N ALA A 266 2.37 21.85 23.04
CA ALA A 266 2.69 22.74 24.16
C ALA A 266 1.61 22.74 25.26
N GLN A 267 0.33 22.68 24.89
CA GLN A 267 -0.79 22.59 25.83
C GLN A 267 -0.72 21.34 26.72
N PHE A 268 -0.18 20.23 26.20
CA PHE A 268 -0.04 18.97 26.92
C PHE A 268 1.39 18.71 27.42
N ASP A 269 2.15 19.77 27.72
CA ASP A 269 3.51 19.69 28.29
C ASP A 269 4.46 18.80 27.48
N GLY A 270 4.35 18.83 26.16
CA GLY A 270 5.18 18.03 25.25
C GLY A 270 4.68 16.60 25.03
N LYS A 271 3.53 16.22 25.60
CA LYS A 271 2.91 14.92 25.34
C LYS A 271 2.06 14.95 24.09
N VAL A 272 2.07 13.86 23.33
CA VAL A 272 1.18 13.66 22.19
C VAL A 272 -0.16 13.16 22.71
N VAL A 273 -1.13 14.06 22.85
CA VAL A 273 -2.50 13.73 23.23
C VAL A 273 -3.42 14.00 22.06
N VAL A 274 -4.06 12.97 21.53
CA VAL A 274 -5.10 13.07 20.50
C VAL A 274 -6.42 13.40 21.22
N PRO A 275 -6.99 14.61 21.02
CA PRO A 275 -8.23 15.01 21.67
C PRO A 275 -9.39 14.05 21.36
N GLN A 276 -9.48 13.55 20.13
CA GLN A 276 -10.57 12.67 19.73
C GLN A 276 -10.11 11.58 18.75
N LEU A 277 -10.29 10.32 19.15
CA LEU A 277 -10.29 9.17 18.25
C LEU A 277 -11.74 8.70 18.06
N MET A 278 -12.23 8.76 16.83
CA MET A 278 -13.57 8.31 16.44
C MET A 278 -13.46 7.03 15.62
N VAL A 279 -14.16 5.97 16.06
CA VAL A 279 -14.25 4.72 15.29
C VAL A 279 -15.69 4.49 14.86
N ASN A 280 -15.90 4.48 13.54
CA ASN A 280 -17.19 4.25 12.91
C ASN A 280 -17.23 2.87 12.26
N LYS A 281 -18.01 1.96 12.85
CA LYS A 281 -18.21 0.57 12.39
C LYS A 281 -19.26 0.44 11.27
N GLY A 282 -19.72 1.55 10.69
CA GLY A 282 -20.76 1.59 9.63
C GLY A 282 -22.19 1.47 10.16
N SER A 283 -22.42 0.80 11.29
CA SER A 283 -23.71 0.74 11.97
C SER A 283 -23.61 1.24 13.42
N GLY A 284 -24.64 1.93 13.90
CA GLY A 284 -24.71 2.42 15.28
C GLY A 284 -24.00 3.76 15.51
N ALA A 285 -23.89 4.14 16.79
CA ALA A 285 -23.16 5.34 17.19
C ALA A 285 -21.64 5.08 17.10
N PRO A 286 -20.84 6.07 16.68
CA PRO A 286 -19.39 5.93 16.66
C PRO A 286 -18.84 5.75 18.09
N ILE A 287 -17.82 4.91 18.22
CA ILE A 287 -17.00 4.85 19.43
C ILE A 287 -16.16 6.12 19.47
N VAL A 288 -16.10 6.79 20.62
CA VAL A 288 -15.33 8.02 20.79
C VAL A 288 -14.42 7.89 22.01
N ILE A 289 -13.11 7.90 21.76
CA ILE A 289 -12.07 7.92 22.79
C ILE A 289 -11.55 9.35 22.88
N GLN A 290 -11.62 9.93 24.07
CA GLN A 290 -11.30 11.34 24.32
C GLN A 290 -9.95 11.47 25.02
N ASN A 291 -9.14 12.43 24.59
CA ASN A 291 -7.83 12.78 25.17
C ASN A 291 -6.93 11.55 25.32
N LEU A 292 -6.76 10.80 24.23
CA LEU A 292 -5.89 9.63 24.18
C LEU A 292 -4.43 10.10 24.20
N GLU A 293 -3.72 9.86 25.31
CA GLU A 293 -2.26 9.99 25.32
C GLU A 293 -1.67 8.87 24.45
N VAL A 294 -0.90 9.27 23.44
CA VAL A 294 -0.27 8.39 22.47
C VAL A 294 1.20 8.22 22.80
N THR A 295 1.66 6.98 22.85
CA THR A 295 3.03 6.60 23.19
C THR A 295 3.64 5.80 22.05
N ALA A 296 4.94 5.90 21.83
CA ALA A 296 5.63 5.10 20.82
C ALA A 296 5.66 3.61 21.20
N HIS A 297 5.38 2.73 20.24
CA HIS A 297 5.50 1.27 20.38
C HIS A 297 6.65 0.69 19.54
N ASP A 298 7.39 1.55 18.85
CA ASP A 298 8.60 1.21 18.08
C ASP A 298 8.37 0.06 17.08
N MET A 299 7.25 0.10 16.36
CA MET A 299 6.84 -0.97 15.41
C MET A 299 7.70 -1.04 14.15
N ARG A 300 8.42 0.05 13.82
CA ARG A 300 9.29 0.16 12.63
C ARG A 300 10.73 0.52 13.03
N PRO A 301 11.43 -0.32 13.80
CA PRO A 301 12.82 -0.05 14.21
C PRO A 301 13.80 -0.16 13.03
N ASP A 302 13.33 -0.66 11.89
CA ASP A 302 14.01 -0.66 10.59
C ASP A 302 14.00 0.69 9.89
N ILE A 303 13.11 1.62 10.30
CA ILE A 303 12.96 2.97 9.74
C ILE A 303 13.27 4.06 10.76
N PHE A 304 12.69 3.96 11.95
CA PHE A 304 12.68 5.05 12.93
C PHE A 304 13.51 4.77 14.17
N GLN A 305 14.04 5.83 14.76
CA GLN A 305 14.67 5.79 16.08
C GLN A 305 13.63 5.40 17.15
N PRO A 306 14.04 4.74 18.25
CA PRO A 306 13.15 4.48 19.37
C PRO A 306 12.51 5.77 19.90
N GLY A 307 11.21 5.74 20.16
CA GLY A 307 10.44 6.87 20.68
C GLY A 307 9.76 7.74 19.62
N VAL A 308 9.98 7.49 18.32
CA VAL A 308 9.22 8.14 17.25
C VAL A 308 7.78 7.63 17.27
N ILE A 309 6.83 8.56 17.32
CA ILE A 309 5.40 8.25 17.29
C ILE A 309 4.93 8.26 15.85
N THR A 310 4.18 7.24 15.46
CA THR A 310 3.52 7.08 14.16
C THR A 310 2.01 7.11 14.34
N LYS A 311 1.26 7.26 13.25
CA LYS A 311 -0.22 7.22 13.31
C LYS A 311 -0.76 5.82 13.66
N MET A 312 0.04 4.77 13.55
CA MET A 312 -0.27 3.42 14.05
C MET A 312 -0.32 3.41 15.59
N ASP A 313 0.55 4.17 16.24
CA ASP A 313 0.64 4.22 17.70
C ASP A 313 -0.64 4.77 18.36
N VAL A 314 -1.45 5.55 17.65
CA VAL A 314 -2.78 5.97 18.13
C VAL A 314 -3.63 4.75 18.49
N PHE A 315 -3.67 3.74 17.61
CA PHE A 315 -4.48 2.55 17.84
C PHE A 315 -3.82 1.59 18.84
N LEU A 316 -2.49 1.54 18.89
CA LEU A 316 -1.79 0.74 19.90
C LEU A 316 -1.93 1.34 21.30
N SER A 317 -1.95 2.68 21.44
CA SER A 317 -2.30 3.32 22.72
C SER A 317 -3.76 3.10 23.08
N ALA A 318 -4.67 2.97 22.11
CA ALA A 318 -6.04 2.51 22.39
C ALA A 318 -6.06 1.05 22.86
N TYR A 319 -5.24 0.18 22.27
CA TYR A 319 -5.05 -1.20 22.73
C TYR A 319 -4.58 -1.26 24.19
N ASP A 320 -3.62 -0.42 24.56
CA ASP A 320 -3.13 -0.30 25.94
C ASP A 320 -4.21 0.15 26.94
N GLN A 321 -5.25 0.85 26.45
CA GLN A 321 -6.44 1.21 27.24
C GLN A 321 -7.53 0.12 27.26
N GLY A 322 -7.26 -1.05 26.68
CA GLY A 322 -8.13 -2.22 26.71
C GLY A 322 -9.07 -2.37 25.51
N TRP A 323 -8.88 -1.59 24.44
CA TRP A 323 -9.60 -1.79 23.19
C TRP A 323 -9.04 -2.99 22.40
N ASP A 324 -9.91 -3.77 21.78
CA ASP A 324 -9.47 -4.83 20.86
C ASP A 324 -9.02 -4.20 19.54
N VAL A 325 -7.73 -4.29 19.23
CA VAL A 325 -7.10 -3.72 18.05
C VAL A 325 -6.14 -4.73 17.47
N LYS A 326 -6.23 -4.96 16.16
CA LYS A 326 -5.29 -5.83 15.44
C LYS A 326 -4.81 -5.18 14.16
N PHE A 327 -3.56 -5.46 13.81
CA PHE A 327 -2.94 -5.08 12.56
C PHE A 327 -2.55 -6.32 11.76
N ASN A 328 -2.74 -6.23 10.45
CA ASN A 328 -2.20 -7.19 9.49
C ASN A 328 -1.02 -6.56 8.75
N TYR A 329 -0.14 -7.37 8.16
CA TYR A 329 0.99 -6.88 7.36
C TYR A 329 0.74 -7.15 5.89
N TRP A 330 0.77 -6.09 5.09
CA TRP A 330 0.55 -6.15 3.66
C TRP A 330 1.90 -6.21 2.95
N PRO A 331 2.25 -7.33 2.32
CA PRO A 331 3.52 -7.47 1.62
C PRO A 331 3.49 -6.75 0.26
N THR A 332 4.47 -7.03 -0.61
CA THR A 332 4.28 -6.77 -2.05
C THR A 332 3.07 -7.57 -2.55
N LEU A 333 2.07 -6.87 -3.10
CA LEU A 333 0.82 -7.44 -3.58
C LEU A 333 1.00 -8.14 -4.94
N SER A 334 0.01 -8.93 -5.35
CA SER A 334 -0.03 -9.59 -6.67
C SER A 334 0.05 -8.64 -7.87
N THR A 335 -0.30 -7.36 -7.67
CA THR A 335 -0.16 -6.29 -8.68
C THR A 335 1.28 -5.78 -8.81
N GLY A 336 2.22 -6.25 -7.99
CA GLY A 336 3.57 -5.70 -7.87
C GLY A 336 3.65 -4.42 -7.04
N ALA A 337 2.54 -3.96 -6.43
CA ALA A 337 2.56 -2.84 -5.50
C ALA A 337 3.36 -3.21 -4.24
N LYS A 338 4.46 -2.50 -3.98
CA LYS A 338 5.30 -2.69 -2.81
C LYS A 338 4.70 -1.94 -1.63
N VAL A 339 3.78 -2.59 -0.92
CA VAL A 339 3.20 -2.02 0.31
C VAL A 339 4.22 -2.17 1.44
N GLU A 340 4.44 -3.38 1.95
CA GLU A 340 5.44 -3.67 2.99
C GLU A 340 5.20 -2.94 4.32
N HIS A 341 3.92 -2.82 4.70
CA HIS A 341 3.45 -2.05 5.86
C HIS A 341 2.39 -2.75 6.69
N PHE A 342 2.24 -2.31 7.94
CA PHE A 342 1.09 -2.69 8.76
C PHE A 342 -0.16 -1.89 8.39
N ALA A 343 -1.30 -2.58 8.29
CA ALA A 343 -2.62 -2.02 8.05
C ALA A 343 -3.55 -2.31 9.23
N LEU A 344 -4.37 -1.35 9.64
CA LEU A 344 -5.39 -1.57 10.66
C LEU A 344 -6.36 -2.63 10.15
N PHE A 345 -6.40 -3.77 10.84
CA PHE A 345 -7.15 -4.94 10.43
C PHE A 345 -8.43 -5.08 11.24
N SER A 346 -8.35 -4.97 12.57
CA SER A 346 -9.50 -5.12 13.46
C SER A 346 -9.59 -3.98 14.47
N PHE A 347 -10.82 -3.57 14.76
CA PHE A 347 -11.12 -2.70 15.90
C PHE A 347 -12.43 -3.14 16.55
N ASP A 348 -12.43 -3.36 17.85
CA ASP A 348 -13.59 -3.77 18.64
C ASP A 348 -14.28 -5.02 18.04
N GLY A 349 -13.49 -6.06 17.76
CA GLY A 349 -13.94 -7.33 17.20
C GLY A 349 -14.47 -7.28 15.76
N LEU A 350 -14.36 -6.16 15.05
CA LEU A 350 -14.74 -6.06 13.64
C LEU A 350 -13.48 -6.13 12.76
N ASP A 351 -13.27 -7.31 12.19
CA ASP A 351 -12.17 -7.62 11.30
C ASP A 351 -12.42 -7.02 9.89
N SER A 352 -11.34 -6.65 9.22
CA SER A 352 -11.37 -6.31 7.81
C SER A 352 -11.62 -7.58 7.01
N THR A 353 -12.38 -7.40 5.94
CA THR A 353 -12.50 -8.38 4.86
C THR A 353 -11.94 -7.73 3.61
N VAL A 354 -11.42 -8.47 2.65
CA VAL A 354 -10.61 -7.84 1.60
C VAL A 354 -11.34 -6.73 0.81
N GLY A 355 -12.66 -6.85 0.57
CA GLY A 355 -13.45 -5.77 -0.03
C GLY A 355 -14.04 -4.75 0.96
N ARG A 356 -13.92 -4.95 2.29
CA ARG A 356 -14.35 -4.01 3.33
C ARG A 356 -13.33 -3.89 4.45
N GLY A 357 -12.80 -2.69 4.67
CA GLY A 357 -11.76 -2.50 5.68
C GLY A 357 -11.80 -1.15 6.32
N TRP A 358 -10.81 -0.90 7.17
CA TRP A 358 -10.67 0.35 7.87
C TRP A 358 -9.96 1.39 7.00
N SER A 359 -10.66 2.49 6.73
CA SER A 359 -10.07 3.73 6.21
C SER A 359 -9.78 4.67 7.36
N THR A 360 -8.64 5.34 7.33
CA THR A 360 -8.24 6.27 8.38
C THR A 360 -8.07 7.69 7.87
N VAL A 361 -8.38 8.66 8.73
CA VAL A 361 -8.21 10.10 8.50
C VAL A 361 -7.57 10.70 9.74
N TYR A 362 -6.61 11.60 9.54
CA TYR A 362 -5.84 12.18 10.64
C TYR A 362 -5.54 13.65 10.40
N GLY A 363 -5.90 14.53 11.33
CA GLY A 363 -5.57 15.95 11.21
C GLY A 363 -6.48 16.83 12.02
N GLU A 364 -6.69 18.05 11.54
CA GLU A 364 -7.62 19.01 12.12
C GLU A 364 -9.02 18.80 11.55
N MET A 365 -10.05 18.84 12.39
CA MET A 365 -11.45 18.68 11.96
C MET A 365 -11.84 19.71 10.89
N ALA A 366 -11.31 20.93 11.02
CA ALA A 366 -11.49 22.03 10.08
C ALA A 366 -10.98 21.73 8.65
N THR A 367 -10.08 20.75 8.50
CA THR A 367 -9.44 20.40 7.22
C THR A 367 -10.10 19.24 6.48
N ASN A 368 -11.06 18.54 7.12
CA ASN A 368 -11.65 17.30 6.58
C ASN A 368 -12.44 17.46 5.26
N GLY A 369 -12.69 18.71 4.84
CA GLY A 369 -13.32 19.01 3.55
C GLY A 369 -12.49 19.99 2.73
N ASP A 370 -11.19 20.13 3.04
CA ASP A 370 -10.30 20.97 2.23
C ASP A 370 -10.11 20.37 0.85
N PHE A 371 -10.12 19.03 0.72
CA PHE A 371 -9.98 18.31 -0.54
C PHE A 371 -11.31 17.67 -0.94
N ALA A 372 -11.86 18.12 -2.06
CA ALA A 372 -13.01 17.50 -2.72
C ALA A 372 -12.97 17.88 -4.20
N ALA A 373 -13.03 16.87 -5.08
CA ALA A 373 -13.09 17.10 -6.52
C ALA A 373 -14.45 17.74 -6.89
N TYR A 374 -14.42 18.79 -7.72
CA TYR A 374 -15.61 19.33 -8.36
C TYR A 374 -16.08 18.34 -9.44
N GLN A 375 -17.34 17.90 -9.36
CA GLN A 375 -17.96 17.05 -10.38
C GLN A 375 -19.41 17.46 -10.60
N GLY A 376 -19.67 18.09 -11.75
CA GLY A 376 -21.01 18.40 -12.23
C GLY A 376 -20.99 19.27 -13.49
N HIS A 377 -21.81 18.91 -14.47
CA HIS A 377 -22.19 19.75 -15.62
C HIS A 377 -23.72 19.68 -15.77
N GLY A 378 -24.42 20.82 -15.85
CA GLY A 378 -25.89 20.90 -15.98
C GLY A 378 -26.68 21.05 -14.67
N GLU A 379 -28.00 20.78 -14.68
CA GLU A 379 -28.92 20.99 -13.54
C GLU A 379 -28.67 20.05 -12.33
N GLN A 380 -27.81 19.04 -12.46
CA GLN A 380 -27.38 18.18 -11.35
C GLN A 380 -25.91 18.44 -11.00
N ILE A 381 -25.67 19.45 -10.17
CA ILE A 381 -24.41 19.55 -9.41
C ILE A 381 -24.44 18.42 -8.36
N VAL A 382 -23.63 17.38 -8.56
CA VAL A 382 -23.57 16.24 -7.62
C VAL A 382 -22.54 16.50 -6.52
N ASN A 383 -21.44 17.20 -6.83
CA ASN A 383 -20.46 17.64 -5.84
C ASN A 383 -19.90 19.04 -6.18
N PRO A 384 -20.10 20.06 -5.33
CA PRO A 384 -19.61 21.42 -5.59
C PRO A 384 -18.08 21.57 -5.45
N GLY A 385 -17.34 20.48 -5.19
CA GLY A 385 -15.90 20.50 -4.98
C GLY A 385 -15.47 21.27 -3.74
N SER A 386 -14.16 21.35 -3.52
CA SER A 386 -13.62 22.23 -2.48
C SER A 386 -13.91 23.69 -2.83
N ARG A 387 -14.44 24.43 -1.86
CA ARG A 387 -14.76 25.87 -1.97
C ARG A 387 -13.71 26.77 -1.33
N CYS A 388 -12.74 26.19 -0.63
CA CYS A 388 -11.66 26.91 0.07
C CYS A 388 -12.13 28.09 0.95
N GLU A 389 -13.29 27.96 1.58
CA GLU A 389 -13.89 28.99 2.46
C GLU A 389 -13.25 28.98 3.85
N PHE A 390 -11.91 29.10 3.93
CA PHE A 390 -11.15 28.94 5.18
C PHE A 390 -11.40 30.03 6.23
N HIS A 391 -12.04 31.14 5.81
CA HIS A 391 -12.49 32.22 6.68
C HIS A 391 -13.72 31.86 7.53
N LEU A 392 -14.45 30.79 7.18
CA LEU A 392 -15.57 30.33 7.98
C LEU A 392 -15.06 29.73 9.32
N PRO A 393 -15.72 30.02 10.45
CA PRO A 393 -15.29 29.50 11.76
C PRO A 393 -15.11 27.98 11.79
N GLU A 394 -16.03 27.23 11.19
CA GLU A 394 -16.00 25.76 11.08
C GLU A 394 -14.88 25.23 10.16
N LYS A 395 -14.28 26.09 9.33
CA LYS A 395 -13.13 25.79 8.46
C LYS A 395 -11.82 26.35 9.01
N GLY A 396 -11.81 26.83 10.24
CA GLY A 396 -10.62 27.32 10.94
C GLY A 396 -10.60 28.82 11.19
N GLY A 397 -11.52 29.59 10.58
CA GLY A 397 -11.69 31.03 10.82
C GLY A 397 -10.45 31.85 10.46
N MET A 398 -9.73 31.47 9.41
CA MET A 398 -8.53 32.16 8.95
C MET A 398 -8.87 33.47 8.26
N ASP A 399 -8.11 34.54 8.47
CA ASP A 399 -8.19 35.75 7.64
C ASP A 399 -7.50 35.50 6.29
N LEU A 400 -8.06 34.54 5.53
CA LEU A 400 -7.50 34.00 4.30
C LEU A 400 -8.62 33.92 3.25
N LEU A 401 -8.50 34.79 2.25
CA LEU A 401 -9.32 34.72 1.04
C LEU A 401 -8.51 34.00 -0.04
N VAL A 402 -9.01 32.87 -0.51
CA VAL A 402 -8.33 32.04 -1.50
C VAL A 402 -8.81 32.43 -2.89
N ASP A 403 -7.87 32.71 -3.80
CA ASP A 403 -8.21 32.88 -5.22
C ASP A 403 -8.89 31.61 -5.76
N PRO A 404 -10.02 31.71 -6.47
CA PRO A 404 -10.73 30.53 -6.99
C PRO A 404 -9.86 29.62 -7.85
N GLU A 405 -8.90 30.17 -8.61
CA GLU A 405 -7.99 29.38 -9.43
C GLU A 405 -6.95 28.67 -8.55
N HIS A 406 -6.43 29.32 -7.51
CA HIS A 406 -5.58 28.64 -6.53
C HIS A 406 -6.33 27.50 -5.82
N CYS A 407 -7.59 27.73 -5.45
CA CYS A 407 -8.46 26.70 -4.87
C CYS A 407 -8.61 25.49 -5.81
N ARG A 408 -8.94 25.76 -7.08
CA ARG A 408 -9.08 24.76 -8.13
C ARG A 408 -7.79 23.96 -8.28
N LEU A 409 -6.64 24.62 -8.33
CA LEU A 409 -5.36 23.99 -8.61
C LEU A 409 -4.79 23.19 -7.45
N ASP A 410 -4.91 23.69 -6.21
CA ASP A 410 -4.24 23.10 -5.07
C ASP A 410 -5.14 22.13 -4.27
N TRP A 411 -6.46 22.37 -4.22
CA TRP A 411 -7.40 21.64 -3.35
C TRP A 411 -8.51 20.87 -4.05
N GLN A 412 -8.87 21.17 -5.30
CA GLN A 412 -9.96 20.45 -5.98
C GLN A 412 -9.49 19.11 -6.56
N PHE A 413 -9.10 18.22 -5.65
CA PHE A 413 -8.82 16.80 -5.86
C PHE A 413 -9.63 15.97 -4.86
N LYS A 414 -9.84 14.69 -5.14
CA LYS A 414 -10.52 13.78 -4.21
C LYS A 414 -9.66 13.44 -2.99
N PHE A 415 -8.35 13.31 -3.18
CA PHE A 415 -7.38 13.00 -2.14
C PHE A 415 -6.37 14.12 -1.93
N GLY A 416 -5.89 14.25 -0.69
CA GLY A 416 -4.96 15.27 -0.25
C GLY A 416 -5.18 15.70 1.20
N GLY A 417 -4.30 16.56 1.71
CA GLY A 417 -4.39 17.13 3.06
C GLY A 417 -4.28 16.07 4.14
N ASN A 418 -5.39 15.80 4.82
CA ASN A 418 -5.53 14.80 5.88
C ASN A 418 -5.96 13.41 5.39
N VAL A 419 -6.22 13.27 4.08
CA VAL A 419 -6.60 12.01 3.41
C VAL A 419 -5.52 11.66 2.39
N LEU A 420 -4.47 10.96 2.85
CA LEU A 420 -3.32 10.57 2.04
C LEU A 420 -3.20 9.05 1.96
N HIS A 421 -2.63 8.55 0.87
CA HIS A 421 -2.32 7.13 0.72
C HIS A 421 -0.97 6.77 1.34
N LEU A 422 -0.88 7.00 2.65
CA LEU A 422 0.23 6.64 3.51
C LEU A 422 -0.23 5.67 4.59
N MET A 423 0.58 4.63 4.81
CA MET A 423 0.30 3.64 5.83
C MET A 423 0.63 4.20 7.21
N SER A 424 -0.21 3.89 8.20
CA SER A 424 -0.16 4.52 9.52
C SER A 424 1.13 4.20 10.29
N ASP A 425 1.80 3.09 9.97
CA ASP A 425 3.07 2.68 10.57
C ASP A 425 4.29 3.48 10.10
N THR A 426 4.16 4.29 9.05
CA THR A 426 5.23 5.16 8.54
C THR A 426 4.86 6.62 8.46
N TRP A 427 3.65 6.94 8.90
CA TRP A 427 3.18 8.30 9.00
C TRP A 427 3.56 8.85 10.38
N VAL A 428 4.64 9.62 10.46
CA VAL A 428 5.12 10.22 11.73
C VAL A 428 4.09 11.20 12.29
N MET A 429 3.93 11.19 13.62
CA MET A 429 3.01 12.02 14.39
C MET A 429 3.63 12.41 15.75
N ASN A 430 4.82 12.99 15.71
CA ASN A 430 5.48 13.54 16.91
C ASN A 430 4.77 14.78 17.46
N GLN A 431 3.90 15.39 16.66
CA GLN A 431 2.98 16.45 17.07
C GLN A 431 1.54 15.92 17.01
N PRO A 432 0.70 16.13 18.04
CA PRO A 432 -0.64 15.56 18.08
C PRO A 432 -1.57 16.25 17.08
N VAL A 433 -2.29 15.47 16.29
CA VAL A 433 -3.44 15.93 15.51
C VAL A 433 -4.68 16.13 16.40
N GLU A 434 -5.67 16.89 15.94
CA GLU A 434 -6.92 17.10 16.67
C GLU A 434 -7.81 15.85 16.69
N LEU A 435 -7.87 15.18 15.55
CA LEU A 435 -8.87 14.17 15.26
C LEU A 435 -8.24 13.03 14.50
N VAL A 436 -8.55 11.82 14.94
CA VAL A 436 -8.33 10.58 14.21
C VAL A 436 -9.67 9.91 13.97
N ILE A 437 -9.99 9.59 12.72
CA ILE A 437 -11.18 8.82 12.36
C ILE A 437 -10.72 7.49 11.78
N ALA A 438 -11.30 6.38 12.25
CA ALA A 438 -11.27 5.09 11.57
C ALA A 438 -12.71 4.75 11.15
N GLY A 439 -12.95 4.66 9.84
CA GLY A 439 -14.25 4.29 9.27
C GLY A 439 -14.17 2.93 8.59
N TYR A 440 -15.12 2.05 8.89
CA TYR A 440 -15.26 0.77 8.19
C TYR A 440 -16.00 1.00 6.86
N MET A 441 -15.27 0.85 5.75
CA MET A 441 -15.72 1.21 4.41
C MET A 441 -15.79 -0.02 3.53
N SER A 442 -16.73 -0.02 2.58
CA SER A 442 -16.83 -1.04 1.54
C SER A 442 -16.31 -0.49 0.22
N HIS A 443 -15.41 -1.23 -0.42
CA HIS A 443 -14.92 -0.91 -1.76
C HIS A 443 -15.56 -1.77 -2.85
N TYR A 444 -16.47 -2.69 -2.51
CA TYR A 444 -17.13 -3.56 -3.49
C TYR A 444 -17.87 -2.78 -4.56
N GLU A 445 -18.65 -1.76 -4.17
CA GLU A 445 -19.36 -0.90 -5.10
C GLU A 445 -18.42 0.01 -5.89
N LEU A 446 -17.37 0.53 -5.25
CA LEU A 446 -16.39 1.40 -5.90
C LEU A 446 -15.64 0.68 -7.04
N TRP A 447 -15.33 -0.60 -6.83
CA TRP A 447 -14.57 -1.43 -7.76
C TRP A 447 -15.42 -2.46 -8.50
N GLY A 448 -16.76 -2.39 -8.40
CA GLY A 448 -17.73 -3.32 -8.99
C GLY A 448 -17.24 -4.77 -8.95
N MET A 449 -16.70 -5.11 -7.78
CA MET A 449 -16.07 -6.38 -7.45
C MET A 449 -17.15 -7.35 -7.06
N GLU A 450 -17.06 -8.59 -7.55
CA GLU A 450 -17.93 -9.64 -7.05
C GLU A 450 -17.49 -10.01 -5.62
N GLU A 451 -18.47 -10.21 -4.75
CA GLU A 451 -18.26 -10.54 -3.35
C GLU A 451 -18.17 -12.05 -3.16
N PHE A 452 -16.94 -12.53 -2.99
CA PHE A 452 -16.65 -13.90 -2.57
C PHE A 452 -16.10 -13.87 -1.15
N ASN A 453 -16.81 -14.50 -0.23
CA ASN A 453 -16.43 -14.63 1.18
C ASN A 453 -16.64 -16.10 1.58
N GLY A 454 -15.62 -16.71 2.20
CA GLY A 454 -15.65 -18.10 2.62
C GLY A 454 -16.52 -18.37 3.85
N GLU A 455 -17.11 -17.35 4.47
CA GLU A 455 -18.08 -17.49 5.56
C GLU A 455 -19.44 -18.02 5.10
N HIS A 456 -19.77 -17.90 3.81
CA HIS A 456 -21.06 -18.28 3.26
C HIS A 456 -20.90 -19.06 1.96
N SER A 457 -21.71 -20.12 1.78
CA SER A 457 -21.71 -20.85 0.51
C SER A 457 -22.24 -19.99 -0.63
N THR A 458 -21.63 -20.09 -1.81
CA THR A 458 -22.12 -19.44 -3.03
C THR A 458 -22.20 -20.44 -4.18
N GLN A 459 -22.86 -20.06 -5.28
CA GLN A 459 -22.83 -20.82 -6.52
C GLN A 459 -22.02 -20.07 -7.56
N ARG A 460 -21.26 -20.82 -8.37
CA ARG A 460 -20.49 -20.27 -9.48
C ARG A 460 -20.57 -21.18 -10.69
N ASP A 461 -20.71 -20.58 -11.86
CA ASP A 461 -20.62 -21.26 -13.14
C ASP A 461 -19.18 -21.21 -13.66
N PHE A 462 -18.52 -22.37 -13.73
CA PHE A 462 -17.16 -22.51 -14.22
C PHE A 462 -17.06 -22.69 -15.73
N SER A 463 -18.18 -22.79 -16.45
CA SER A 463 -18.17 -22.89 -17.92
C SER A 463 -17.53 -21.66 -18.55
N ASP A 464 -16.82 -21.87 -19.67
CA ASP A 464 -16.19 -20.78 -20.43
C ASP A 464 -17.23 -19.77 -20.94
N ALA A 465 -18.41 -20.26 -21.33
CA ALA A 465 -19.49 -19.46 -21.88
C ALA A 465 -20.37 -18.77 -20.81
N LYS A 466 -20.21 -19.12 -19.54
CA LYS A 466 -21.11 -18.70 -18.45
C LYS A 466 -22.59 -18.99 -18.78
N ASP A 467 -22.85 -20.15 -19.38
CA ASP A 467 -24.15 -20.56 -19.91
C ASP A 467 -24.95 -21.47 -18.96
N GLY A 468 -24.40 -21.74 -17.78
CA GLY A 468 -24.94 -22.58 -16.74
C GLY A 468 -24.71 -24.08 -16.94
N SER A 469 -23.79 -24.48 -17.82
CA SER A 469 -23.45 -25.89 -18.02
C SER A 469 -22.58 -26.50 -16.93
N ASP A 470 -21.91 -25.67 -16.11
CA ASP A 470 -20.94 -26.13 -15.09
C ASP A 470 -21.11 -25.36 -13.76
N TRP A 471 -22.29 -25.50 -13.16
CA TRP A 471 -22.57 -24.91 -11.84
C TRP A 471 -22.00 -25.75 -10.71
N VAL A 472 -21.22 -25.11 -9.84
CA VAL A 472 -20.76 -25.71 -8.59
C VAL A 472 -21.17 -24.87 -7.38
N ALA A 473 -21.35 -25.54 -6.26
CA ALA A 473 -21.49 -24.92 -4.95
C ALA A 473 -20.09 -24.77 -4.33
N LEU A 474 -19.74 -23.53 -3.98
CA LEU A 474 -18.51 -23.20 -3.28
C LEU A 474 -18.82 -23.02 -1.80
N GLN A 475 -18.11 -23.74 -0.93
CA GLN A 475 -18.26 -23.64 0.51
C GLN A 475 -16.97 -23.99 1.23
N THR A 476 -16.81 -23.43 2.43
CA THR A 476 -15.75 -23.78 3.37
C THR A 476 -16.19 -24.98 4.19
N PHE A 477 -15.29 -25.92 4.44
CA PHE A 477 -15.57 -27.12 5.24
C PHE A 477 -14.82 -27.10 6.57
N ASP A 478 -15.41 -27.75 7.57
CA ASP A 478 -14.72 -28.06 8.81
C ASP A 478 -13.69 -29.18 8.58
N LEU A 479 -12.52 -29.03 9.22
CA LEU A 479 -11.51 -30.08 9.25
C LEU A 479 -11.85 -31.12 10.33
N PRO A 480 -11.45 -32.39 10.13
CA PRO A 480 -11.74 -33.46 11.08
C PRO A 480 -10.95 -33.29 12.38
N SER A 481 -11.57 -33.61 13.52
CA SER A 481 -10.89 -33.60 14.81
C SER A 481 -10.01 -34.87 14.98
N PRO A 482 -8.75 -34.74 15.45
CA PRO A 482 -7.90 -35.89 15.77
C PRO A 482 -8.52 -36.85 16.80
N ASP A 483 -9.38 -36.33 17.69
CA ASP A 483 -9.95 -37.08 18.81
C ASP A 483 -11.06 -38.05 18.38
N GLU A 484 -11.54 -37.96 17.14
CA GLU A 484 -12.62 -38.81 16.62
C GLU A 484 -12.12 -40.13 15.99
N GLY A 485 -10.83 -40.44 16.13
CA GLY A 485 -10.22 -41.61 15.49
C GLY A 485 -10.05 -41.46 13.97
N SER A 486 -10.15 -40.22 13.48
CA SER A 486 -10.00 -39.84 12.08
C SER A 486 -8.57 -40.07 11.59
N PRO A 487 -8.37 -40.50 10.32
CA PRO A 487 -7.05 -40.73 9.73
C PRO A 487 -6.38 -39.40 9.35
N VAL A 488 -6.29 -38.49 10.31
CA VAL A 488 -5.68 -37.17 10.16
C VAL A 488 -4.18 -37.36 9.91
N LEU A 489 -3.70 -36.69 8.87
CA LEU A 489 -2.29 -36.74 8.49
C LEU A 489 -1.43 -36.07 9.57
N THR A 490 -0.23 -36.60 9.76
CA THR A 490 0.76 -36.05 10.68
C THR A 490 2.03 -35.70 9.92
N GLU A 491 2.97 -35.03 10.59
CA GLU A 491 4.28 -34.66 10.03
C GLU A 491 5.09 -35.85 9.46
N GLN A 492 4.72 -37.09 9.80
CA GLN A 492 5.35 -38.30 9.26
C GLN A 492 4.76 -38.73 7.90
N HIS A 493 3.70 -38.08 7.44
CA HIS A 493 3.08 -38.37 6.15
C HIS A 493 3.99 -37.97 4.99
N PHE A 494 4.10 -38.85 3.98
CA PHE A 494 4.82 -38.52 2.76
C PHE A 494 4.07 -37.43 1.99
N GLY A 495 4.70 -36.28 1.76
CA GLY A 495 4.04 -35.12 1.18
C GLY A 495 3.43 -34.17 2.21
N TRP A 496 3.82 -34.25 3.49
CA TRP A 496 3.49 -33.24 4.49
C TRP A 496 3.84 -31.83 4.00
N GLY A 497 2.90 -30.88 4.14
CA GLY A 497 3.03 -29.50 3.68
C GLY A 497 2.71 -29.26 2.20
N VAL A 498 2.33 -30.31 1.44
CA VAL A 498 1.88 -30.18 0.04
C VAL A 498 0.35 -30.00 0.04
N ALA A 499 -0.13 -28.81 -0.33
CA ALA A 499 -1.57 -28.51 -0.31
C ALA A 499 -2.32 -29.25 -1.42
N ASP A 500 -1.75 -29.37 -2.62
CA ASP A 500 -2.29 -30.15 -3.72
C ASP A 500 -1.96 -31.64 -3.57
N CYS A 501 -2.90 -32.37 -2.97
CA CYS A 501 -2.79 -33.81 -2.79
C CYS A 501 -2.50 -34.53 -4.12
N ASN A 502 -2.98 -34.02 -5.26
CA ASN A 502 -2.81 -34.67 -6.57
C ASN A 502 -1.37 -34.70 -7.05
N GLU A 503 -0.49 -33.85 -6.49
CA GLU A 503 0.94 -33.93 -6.75
C GLU A 503 1.51 -35.27 -6.28
N CYS A 504 1.00 -35.85 -5.20
CA CYS A 504 1.44 -37.13 -4.65
C CYS A 504 0.47 -38.28 -4.96
N HIS A 505 -0.81 -37.95 -5.11
CA HIS A 505 -1.92 -38.88 -5.16
C HIS A 505 -2.69 -38.75 -6.48
N ASN A 506 -2.31 -39.55 -7.48
CA ASN A 506 -2.93 -39.51 -8.79
C ASN A 506 -2.93 -40.92 -9.42
N GLU A 507 -3.40 -41.00 -10.66
CA GLU A 507 -3.52 -42.24 -11.43
C GLU A 507 -2.19 -42.91 -11.82
N VAL A 508 -1.04 -42.25 -11.59
CA VAL A 508 0.30 -42.79 -11.89
C VAL A 508 1.17 -43.04 -10.67
N LYS A 509 0.91 -42.39 -9.52
CA LYS A 509 1.70 -42.52 -8.29
C LYS A 509 1.05 -43.50 -7.30
N GLN A 510 1.85 -44.40 -6.71
CA GLN A 510 1.37 -45.39 -5.75
C GLN A 510 1.32 -44.82 -4.32
N PRO A 511 0.30 -45.17 -3.50
CA PRO A 511 -0.81 -46.06 -3.85
C PRO A 511 -1.81 -45.40 -4.82
N LEU A 512 -2.27 -46.19 -5.81
CA LEU A 512 -3.32 -45.74 -6.72
C LEU A 512 -4.65 -45.69 -5.97
N GLY A 513 -5.18 -44.48 -5.83
CA GLY A 513 -6.47 -44.27 -5.19
C GLY A 513 -6.50 -44.63 -3.69
N HIS A 514 -7.71 -44.72 -3.15
CA HIS A 514 -7.96 -45.15 -1.77
C HIS A 514 -7.98 -46.68 -1.67
N GLY A 515 -6.86 -47.34 -1.99
CA GLY A 515 -6.76 -48.80 -2.00
C GLY A 515 -7.39 -49.45 -3.24
N GLY A 516 -7.24 -48.82 -4.42
CA GLY A 516 -7.78 -49.31 -5.70
C GLY A 516 -9.16 -48.76 -6.09
N GLN A 517 -9.69 -47.78 -5.34
CA GLN A 517 -10.90 -47.02 -5.67
C GLN A 517 -10.55 -45.66 -6.30
N ASN A 518 -11.49 -45.05 -7.04
CA ASN A 518 -11.33 -43.68 -7.54
C ASN A 518 -11.16 -42.69 -6.39
N TRP A 519 -10.46 -41.58 -6.67
CA TRP A 519 -10.27 -40.50 -5.70
C TRP A 519 -11.61 -39.82 -5.37
N PRO A 520 -11.82 -39.40 -4.11
CA PRO A 520 -13.03 -38.68 -3.73
C PRO A 520 -13.13 -37.37 -4.51
N ILE A 521 -14.31 -37.15 -5.08
CA ILE A 521 -14.70 -35.93 -5.79
C ILE A 521 -15.92 -35.39 -5.08
N ASN A 522 -15.99 -34.08 -4.89
CA ASN A 522 -17.14 -33.46 -4.26
C ASN A 522 -18.31 -33.28 -5.25
N SER A 523 -18.82 -34.41 -5.76
CA SER A 523 -19.87 -34.41 -6.79
C SER A 523 -21.21 -33.88 -6.26
N VAL A 524 -21.41 -33.86 -4.95
CA VAL A 524 -22.61 -33.29 -4.33
C VAL A 524 -22.68 -31.78 -4.56
N ASP A 525 -21.52 -31.13 -4.58
CA ASP A 525 -21.39 -29.70 -4.87
C ASP A 525 -21.17 -29.41 -6.36
N GLY A 526 -21.35 -30.41 -7.23
CA GLY A 526 -21.28 -30.24 -8.68
C GLY A 526 -19.90 -30.41 -9.30
N PHE A 527 -18.86 -30.72 -8.51
CA PHE A 527 -17.53 -30.97 -9.07
C PHE A 527 -17.42 -32.33 -9.77
N ASP A 528 -16.65 -32.39 -10.86
CA ASP A 528 -16.37 -33.60 -11.65
C ASP A 528 -14.89 -34.03 -11.63
N GLN A 529 -14.03 -33.21 -11.01
CA GLN A 529 -12.61 -33.45 -10.78
C GLN A 529 -12.29 -33.48 -9.28
N THR A 530 -11.10 -33.90 -8.90
CA THR A 530 -10.67 -33.91 -7.48
C THR A 530 -10.35 -32.51 -6.98
N GLN A 531 -10.82 -32.17 -5.77
CA GLN A 531 -10.45 -30.94 -5.05
C GLN A 531 -9.56 -31.30 -3.86
N PRO A 532 -8.30 -30.83 -3.79
CA PRO A 532 -7.43 -31.14 -2.66
C PRO A 532 -7.98 -30.69 -1.30
N TYR A 533 -8.70 -29.56 -1.24
CA TYR A 533 -9.35 -29.12 -0.01
C TYR A 533 -10.49 -30.06 0.44
N TYR A 534 -11.12 -30.80 -0.48
CA TYR A 534 -12.10 -31.81 -0.13
C TYR A 534 -11.44 -33.02 0.54
N CYS A 535 -10.25 -33.43 0.10
CA CYS A 535 -9.45 -34.45 0.79
C CYS A 535 -9.13 -34.03 2.24
N ALA A 536 -8.88 -32.74 2.46
CA ALA A 536 -8.58 -32.20 3.78
C ALA A 536 -9.72 -32.37 4.79
N THR A 537 -10.98 -32.45 4.34
CA THR A 537 -12.15 -32.71 5.21
C THR A 537 -12.11 -34.08 5.90
N CYS A 538 -11.32 -35.03 5.38
CA CYS A 538 -11.13 -36.36 5.96
C CYS A 538 -9.73 -36.56 6.55
N HIS A 539 -8.74 -35.83 6.03
CA HIS A 539 -7.32 -36.03 6.31
C HIS A 539 -6.65 -34.88 7.08
N GLY A 540 -7.39 -33.80 7.37
CA GLY A 540 -6.86 -32.58 7.96
C GLY A 540 -6.10 -31.71 6.94
N SER A 541 -5.52 -30.62 7.43
CA SER A 541 -4.88 -29.58 6.61
C SER A 541 -3.55 -30.00 5.95
N ASN A 542 -3.10 -31.24 6.13
CA ASN A 542 -1.80 -31.74 5.69
C ASN A 542 -0.62 -30.81 6.08
N GLY A 543 -0.69 -30.20 7.26
CA GLY A 543 0.36 -29.32 7.78
C GLY A 543 0.29 -27.88 7.31
N ALA A 544 -0.82 -27.45 6.68
CA ALA A 544 -1.03 -26.05 6.38
C ALA A 544 -1.04 -25.20 7.67
N PRO A 545 -0.39 -24.02 7.67
CA PRO A 545 -0.45 -23.10 8.80
C PRO A 545 -1.87 -22.57 9.00
N LEU A 546 -2.19 -22.13 10.21
CA LEU A 546 -3.46 -21.46 10.51
C LEU A 546 -3.61 -20.17 9.70
N GLY A 547 -4.85 -19.85 9.35
CA GLY A 547 -5.19 -18.58 8.71
C GLY A 547 -4.98 -17.38 9.65
N HIS A 548 -4.94 -16.19 9.07
CA HIS A 548 -4.75 -14.92 9.77
C HIS A 548 -6.00 -14.03 9.73
N ASN A 549 -7.17 -14.66 9.92
CA ASN A 549 -8.51 -14.05 10.02
C ASN A 549 -9.05 -13.39 8.74
N GLU A 550 -8.35 -13.51 7.61
CA GLU A 550 -8.91 -13.08 6.32
C GLU A 550 -9.95 -14.09 5.82
N THR A 551 -11.00 -13.57 5.17
CA THR A 551 -12.15 -14.39 4.71
C THR A 551 -12.40 -14.32 3.21
N ALA A 552 -11.61 -13.54 2.47
CA ALA A 552 -11.79 -13.30 1.06
C ALA A 552 -10.45 -13.07 0.35
N ARG A 553 -10.40 -13.31 -0.97
CA ARG A 553 -9.37 -12.79 -1.89
C ARG A 553 -7.92 -13.00 -1.42
N CYS A 554 -7.60 -14.21 -0.98
CA CYS A 554 -6.26 -14.52 -0.47
C CYS A 554 -5.18 -14.22 -1.52
N PHE A 555 -5.52 -14.30 -2.82
CA PHE A 555 -4.63 -14.01 -3.95
C PHE A 555 -4.05 -12.58 -3.99
N TRP A 556 -4.65 -11.58 -3.31
CA TRP A 556 -4.09 -10.23 -3.27
C TRP A 556 -2.71 -10.21 -2.61
N CYS A 557 -2.60 -10.90 -1.48
CA CYS A 557 -1.35 -11.01 -0.72
C CYS A 557 -0.58 -12.29 -1.08
N HIS A 558 -1.27 -13.39 -1.37
CA HIS A 558 -0.70 -14.67 -1.77
C HIS A 558 -0.56 -14.80 -3.29
N GLY A 559 0.01 -13.79 -3.93
CA GLY A 559 0.24 -13.73 -5.37
C GLY A 559 1.54 -13.02 -5.72
N GLY A 560 1.88 -13.00 -7.01
CA GLY A 560 3.12 -12.39 -7.52
C GLY A 560 4.40 -13.20 -7.26
N GLU A 561 5.57 -12.62 -7.49
CA GLU A 561 6.84 -13.39 -7.46
C GLU A 561 7.27 -13.80 -6.04
N SER A 562 6.86 -13.06 -5.01
CA SER A 562 7.43 -13.17 -3.66
C SER A 562 6.59 -13.98 -2.67
N HIS A 563 5.27 -14.11 -2.89
CA HIS A 563 4.33 -14.67 -1.91
C HIS A 563 3.35 -15.70 -2.50
N VAL A 564 3.56 -16.16 -3.73
CA VAL A 564 2.78 -17.26 -4.32
C VAL A 564 2.98 -18.54 -3.48
N PRO A 565 1.90 -19.12 -2.93
CA PRO A 565 1.97 -20.39 -2.24
C PRO A 565 2.49 -21.46 -3.19
N LYS A 566 3.44 -22.28 -2.76
CA LYS A 566 3.89 -23.44 -3.56
C LYS A 566 2.89 -24.59 -3.38
N HIS A 567 2.76 -25.44 -4.39
CA HIS A 567 1.94 -26.65 -4.31
C HIS A 567 0.43 -26.41 -4.10
N HIS A 568 -0.13 -25.31 -4.62
CA HIS A 568 -1.59 -25.07 -4.61
C HIS A 568 -2.20 -25.21 -6.00
N GLY A 569 -1.64 -26.10 -6.83
CA GLY A 569 -2.08 -26.33 -8.20
C GLY A 569 -2.17 -25.05 -9.02
N GLU A 570 -3.30 -24.85 -9.69
CA GLU A 570 -3.53 -23.67 -10.52
C GLU A 570 -3.69 -22.37 -9.71
N ALA A 571 -4.04 -22.42 -8.42
CA ALA A 571 -4.14 -21.21 -7.59
C ALA A 571 -2.80 -20.48 -7.47
N SER A 572 -1.69 -21.21 -7.61
CA SER A 572 -0.33 -20.67 -7.63
C SER A 572 0.14 -20.16 -8.99
N THR A 573 -0.71 -20.26 -10.02
CA THR A 573 -0.32 -19.93 -11.39
C THR A 573 -0.81 -18.55 -11.81
N GLN A 574 -0.12 -17.95 -12.77
CA GLN A 574 -0.55 -16.74 -13.44
C GLN A 574 -0.99 -17.05 -14.87
N ARG A 575 -2.00 -16.33 -15.34
CA ARG A 575 -2.48 -16.32 -16.71
C ARG A 575 -2.31 -14.93 -17.31
N LEU A 576 -1.95 -14.90 -18.58
CA LEU A 576 -1.94 -13.68 -19.39
C LEU A 576 -3.33 -13.49 -19.98
N TYR A 577 -3.96 -12.35 -19.70
CA TYR A 577 -5.24 -11.93 -20.27
C TYR A 577 -4.99 -10.95 -21.41
N GLN A 578 -5.65 -11.15 -22.55
CA GLN A 578 -5.46 -10.31 -23.75
C GLN A 578 -6.77 -10.13 -24.54
N GLY A 579 -6.84 -9.07 -25.34
CA GLY A 579 -7.99 -8.82 -26.23
C GLY A 579 -9.30 -8.70 -25.45
N ASP A 580 -10.32 -9.43 -25.89
CA ASP A 580 -11.67 -9.38 -25.31
C ASP A 580 -11.75 -9.95 -23.88
N GLU A 581 -10.71 -10.65 -23.41
CA GLU A 581 -10.62 -11.12 -22.02
C GLU A 581 -10.37 -9.97 -21.02
N LEU A 582 -9.89 -8.81 -21.49
CA LEU A 582 -9.58 -7.65 -20.66
C LEU A 582 -10.82 -6.80 -20.35
N VAL A 583 -11.74 -7.38 -19.59
CA VAL A 583 -12.99 -6.72 -19.15
C VAL A 583 -12.75 -5.46 -18.31
N SER A 584 -11.53 -5.25 -17.80
CA SER A 584 -11.12 -4.10 -17.00
C SER A 584 -11.04 -2.77 -17.77
N ASN A 585 -10.96 -2.80 -19.10
CA ASN A 585 -10.78 -1.61 -19.94
C ASN A 585 -12.07 -0.81 -20.16
N GLY A 586 -13.22 -1.49 -20.17
CA GLY A 586 -14.54 -0.90 -20.43
C GLY A 586 -15.50 -0.95 -19.25
N LYS A 587 -15.14 -1.61 -18.14
CA LYS A 587 -16.00 -1.70 -16.96
C LYS A 587 -15.82 -0.45 -16.09
N ILE A 588 -16.77 0.48 -16.18
CA ILE A 588 -16.93 1.54 -15.20
C ILE A 588 -17.57 0.89 -13.98
N TYR A 589 -16.83 0.89 -12.88
CA TYR A 589 -17.16 0.07 -11.73
C TYR A 589 -18.19 0.70 -10.79
N ASN A 590 -18.54 1.98 -11.01
CA ASN A 590 -19.44 2.71 -10.14
C ASN A 590 -20.70 3.20 -10.89
N ASN A 591 -21.85 3.08 -10.23
CA ASN A 591 -23.16 3.51 -10.73
C ASN A 591 -23.38 5.02 -10.62
N TYR A 592 -22.48 5.74 -9.94
CA TYR A 592 -22.55 7.19 -9.82
C TYR A 592 -21.59 7.87 -10.80
N PRO A 593 -22.08 8.78 -11.67
CA PRO A 593 -21.23 9.62 -12.53
C PRO A 593 -20.24 10.50 -11.76
N SER A 594 -20.43 10.61 -10.44
CA SER A 594 -19.68 11.47 -9.52
C SER A 594 -18.66 10.72 -8.66
N ASP A 595 -18.20 9.55 -9.11
CA ASP A 595 -17.20 8.79 -8.39
C ASP A 595 -15.93 8.59 -9.22
N VAL A 596 -14.88 8.10 -8.55
CA VAL A 596 -13.60 7.78 -9.19
C VAL A 596 -13.89 6.78 -10.28
N ASN A 597 -13.95 7.23 -11.53
CA ASN A 597 -14.00 6.34 -12.67
C ASN A 597 -12.67 5.56 -12.65
N ALA A 598 -12.73 4.29 -12.27
CA ALA A 598 -11.60 3.36 -12.17
C ALA A 598 -11.10 2.93 -13.57
N LEU A 599 -10.91 3.89 -14.46
CA LEU A 599 -10.39 3.70 -15.80
C LEU A 599 -8.87 3.52 -15.77
N PRO A 600 -8.33 2.59 -16.57
CA PRO A 600 -6.90 2.44 -16.71
C PRO A 600 -6.28 3.69 -17.36
N ARG A 601 -5.24 4.22 -16.73
CA ARG A 601 -4.56 5.43 -17.17
C ARG A 601 -3.05 5.26 -17.12
N ASP A 602 -2.36 5.92 -18.03
CA ASP A 602 -0.91 6.03 -17.96
C ASP A 602 -0.50 6.79 -16.69
N LYS A 603 0.82 6.92 -16.46
CA LYS A 603 1.33 7.66 -15.29
C LYS A 603 1.02 9.17 -15.33
N PHE A 604 0.56 9.69 -16.47
CA PHE A 604 0.20 11.07 -16.70
C PHE A 604 -1.31 11.34 -16.62
N GLY A 605 -2.11 10.32 -16.31
CA GLY A 605 -3.56 10.42 -16.20
C GLY A 605 -4.30 10.35 -17.54
N ASN A 606 -3.62 10.10 -18.65
CA ASN A 606 -4.29 9.83 -19.91
C ASN A 606 -4.92 8.43 -19.89
N TYR A 607 -6.14 8.27 -20.41
CA TYR A 607 -6.71 6.95 -20.65
C TYR A 607 -5.75 6.08 -21.46
N GLU A 608 -5.39 4.93 -20.91
CA GLU A 608 -4.49 3.96 -21.53
C GLU A 608 -5.03 2.57 -21.22
N PRO A 609 -5.76 1.92 -22.15
CA PRO A 609 -6.27 0.59 -21.90
C PRO A 609 -5.13 -0.41 -21.73
N TYR A 610 -5.36 -1.43 -20.92
CA TYR A 610 -4.48 -2.57 -20.86
C TYR A 610 -4.50 -3.32 -22.21
N GLU A 611 -3.33 -3.59 -22.78
CA GLU A 611 -3.21 -4.47 -23.96
C GLU A 611 -3.08 -5.95 -23.54
N ALA A 612 -2.43 -6.17 -22.40
CA ALA A 612 -2.23 -7.47 -21.78
C ALA A 612 -2.00 -7.30 -20.27
N ILE A 613 -2.46 -8.25 -19.46
CA ILE A 613 -2.21 -8.27 -18.01
C ILE A 613 -1.87 -9.69 -17.56
N TRP A 614 -0.80 -9.85 -16.80
CA TRP A 614 -0.57 -11.07 -16.01
C TRP A 614 -1.36 -10.98 -14.70
N SER A 615 -2.25 -11.94 -14.46
CA SER A 615 -2.97 -12.06 -13.18
C SER A 615 -2.86 -13.45 -12.63
N ALA A 616 -3.02 -13.59 -11.32
CA ALA A 616 -3.23 -14.89 -10.69
C ALA A 616 -4.49 -15.56 -11.25
N LYS A 617 -4.48 -16.89 -11.35
CA LYS A 617 -5.64 -17.68 -11.76
C LYS A 617 -6.81 -17.51 -10.80
N ASN A 618 -6.55 -17.45 -9.49
CA ASN A 618 -7.51 -16.91 -8.53
C ASN A 618 -7.35 -15.39 -8.53
N SER A 619 -8.30 -14.70 -9.14
CA SER A 619 -8.34 -13.25 -9.19
C SER A 619 -9.78 -12.73 -9.30
N ASP A 620 -9.95 -11.43 -9.51
CA ASP A 620 -11.24 -10.84 -9.86
C ASP A 620 -11.79 -11.29 -11.22
N TRP A 621 -10.94 -11.88 -12.07
CA TRP A 621 -11.29 -12.25 -13.45
C TRP A 621 -11.48 -13.74 -13.64
N ASP A 622 -10.89 -14.54 -12.77
CA ASP A 622 -10.81 -15.99 -12.93
C ASP A 622 -10.74 -16.63 -11.54
N MET A 623 -11.16 -17.88 -11.44
CA MET A 623 -11.12 -18.65 -10.21
C MET A 623 -10.75 -20.08 -10.59
N SER A 624 -9.88 -20.72 -9.83
CA SER A 624 -9.56 -22.12 -10.04
C SER A 624 -10.74 -22.99 -9.59
N ALA A 625 -11.16 -23.93 -10.44
CA ALA A 625 -12.14 -24.95 -10.05
C ALA A 625 -11.52 -26.01 -9.11
N SER A 626 -10.20 -26.22 -9.16
CA SER A 626 -9.50 -27.14 -8.25
C SER A 626 -9.21 -26.56 -6.87
N PHE A 627 -8.97 -25.24 -6.82
CA PHE A 627 -8.65 -24.48 -5.62
C PHE A 627 -9.40 -23.13 -5.60
N PRO A 628 -10.74 -23.14 -5.48
CA PRO A 628 -11.53 -21.91 -5.45
C PRO A 628 -11.21 -21.06 -4.21
N ASP A 629 -10.59 -19.89 -4.42
CA ASP A 629 -10.37 -18.87 -3.39
C ASP A 629 -11.69 -18.14 -3.07
N PRO A 630 -12.02 -17.83 -1.80
CA PRO A 630 -11.30 -18.15 -0.56
C PRO A 630 -11.64 -19.52 0.05
N TYR A 631 -12.59 -20.27 -0.51
CA TYR A 631 -13.18 -21.47 0.08
C TYR A 631 -12.16 -22.59 0.34
N SER A 632 -11.30 -22.90 -0.62
CA SER A 632 -10.23 -23.88 -0.43
C SER A 632 -9.18 -23.40 0.57
N CYS A 633 -8.82 -22.12 0.49
CA CYS A 633 -7.85 -21.50 1.39
C CYS A 633 -8.35 -21.57 2.84
N MET A 634 -9.59 -21.15 3.12
CA MET A 634 -10.15 -21.17 4.48
C MET A 634 -10.42 -22.57 5.01
N THR A 635 -10.72 -23.55 4.14
CA THR A 635 -10.86 -24.95 4.56
C THR A 635 -9.52 -25.50 5.06
N CYS A 636 -8.44 -25.28 4.30
CA CYS A 636 -7.11 -25.80 4.65
C CYS A 636 -6.39 -24.95 5.70
N HIS A 637 -6.64 -23.65 5.73
CA HIS A 637 -6.07 -22.66 6.65
C HIS A 637 -7.18 -22.08 7.54
N PRO A 638 -7.74 -22.87 8.46
CA PRO A 638 -8.80 -22.38 9.32
C PRO A 638 -8.31 -21.17 10.12
N ASN A 639 -9.15 -20.13 10.16
CA ASN A 639 -8.91 -18.98 11.02
C ASN A 639 -9.06 -19.40 12.49
N THR A 640 -8.25 -18.80 13.37
CA THR A 640 -8.36 -19.05 14.81
C THR A 640 -9.66 -18.44 15.33
N GLN A 641 -10.56 -19.28 15.87
CA GLN A 641 -11.77 -18.84 16.57
C GLN A 641 -11.46 -18.09 17.87
#